data_AF-A0A1G4SIA2-F1
#
_entry.id   AF-A0A1G4SIA2-F1
#
_cell.length_a   1.000
_cell.length_b   1.000
_cell.length_c   1.000
_cell.angle_alpha   90.00
_cell.angle_beta   90.00
_cell.angle_gamma   90.00
#
_symmetry.space_group_name_H-M   'P 1'
#
loop_
_entity.id
_entity.type
_entity.pdbx_description
1 polymer ?
#
loop_
_entity_poly.entity_id
_entity_poly.type
_entity_poly.pdbx_seq_one_letter_code
_entity_poly.pdbx_strand_id
1 'polypeptide(L)'
;MATNLNSRPDHPGFTSETLAVQRDFREKLEVLETFHLGDLTIEASPGRDTLWIVVRRPGKGAVALRTSPWPGPYRLKLIKRTEVSATWENEASVGKWTIELDLHEDHVLRLKVTLVPVVDLLLNFWPRDVFVLDGDDDPLPTKGRVEAAQRGVNGGVCYFCLAQPAFGNVLYVQNLTVVNDYYLQTHTKPDGVVGGEWPELGYQPPAGPLANNPPVHPLKKGQAVVVSDALLTFSMACADGETDSARKFIEMLATLYPHLTRPEPLYHDWLDRAGRTIKDLESSPDARISHYGHTYLHPYVGAEYPDSMVQMTVLATLREYASHWEKGDDLADDLAKGIGRFYDDDLKSIRRYLPNVGDDKNAYAVDSWYLYHPLMNLARLAKLGDKNAEALFRGSLGFAVKAAQHFKYKWPIQYDISDFSIITEAHNSDGLGQTDVGGIYAYVMIQAWELTGDVKYLDEAHAALHTLKNERFELVYQTNLTAWGAVACLKLWLMDKSSDYMHQSFAFIASFLHNCELWDSEIGNATAYTNFFGVTCLHDAPYLAAYECFEAFAAFDEYLRLGGEEILPAARLLLCEFRRYALDFTWFFYPDTLPENAIAKDNIRNGHIDCKLSFPLEDLYGDGQPAGQVGQEVYGCGGAFVFACRAFYKCGDAPFTVFADYPADITVIDGTSAEIRILGPAPMRGRVRLVQTGRTDLPRIHIVDKDSGETISARVRGDEFRDYEARADARLVITWS
;
A
#
# COMPACT_ATOMS: atom_id res chain seq x y z
N MET A 1 -4.90 -24.93 8.22
CA MET A 1 -4.69 -24.63 9.65
C MET A 1 -4.06 -23.26 9.71
N ALA A 2 -4.86 -22.20 9.71
CA ALA A 2 -4.36 -20.84 9.90
C ALA A 2 -4.21 -20.63 11.42
N THR A 3 -2.98 -20.31 11.83
CA THR A 3 -2.62 -19.95 13.19
C THR A 3 -3.27 -18.62 13.53
N ASN A 4 -4.24 -18.68 14.42
CA ASN A 4 -4.71 -17.54 15.16
C ASN A 4 -3.49 -16.90 15.84
N LEU A 5 -3.04 -15.72 15.40
CA LEU A 5 -2.00 -14.95 16.08
C LEU A 5 -2.39 -14.60 17.53
N ASN A 6 -3.63 -14.89 17.95
CA ASN A 6 -4.14 -14.62 19.29
C ASN A 6 -4.83 -15.80 20.02
N SER A 7 -5.05 -16.98 19.41
CA SER A 7 -5.43 -18.15 20.21
C SER A 7 -4.18 -18.93 20.59
N ARG A 8 -3.51 -18.46 21.64
CA ARG A 8 -2.60 -19.33 22.36
C ARG A 8 -3.37 -20.63 22.69
N PRO A 9 -2.81 -21.83 22.42
CA PRO A 9 -3.29 -23.01 23.12
C PRO A 9 -3.21 -22.72 24.63
N ASP A 10 -4.14 -23.28 25.42
CA ASP A 10 -4.25 -23.06 26.89
C ASP A 10 -2.94 -23.33 27.67
N HIS A 11 -1.93 -23.92 27.02
CA HIS A 11 -0.58 -24.11 27.51
C HIS A 11 0.44 -23.35 26.65
N PRO A 12 1.20 -22.37 27.19
CA PRO A 12 2.26 -21.71 26.45
C PRO A 12 3.41 -22.70 26.19
N GLY A 13 3.62 -23.06 24.92
CA GLY A 13 4.82 -23.76 24.48
C GLY A 13 5.98 -22.78 24.27
N PHE A 14 7.20 -23.20 24.58
CA PHE A 14 8.41 -22.42 24.33
C PHE A 14 9.36 -23.20 23.41
N THR A 15 9.98 -22.50 22.46
CA THR A 15 10.96 -23.08 21.54
C THR A 15 12.28 -23.40 22.27
N SER A 16 13.09 -24.30 21.71
CA SER A 16 14.46 -24.52 22.19
C SER A 16 15.30 -23.24 22.15
N GLU A 17 14.98 -22.34 21.22
CA GLU A 17 15.63 -21.05 21.04
C GLU A 17 15.24 -20.06 22.12
N THR A 18 13.98 -20.03 22.55
CA THR A 18 13.56 -19.24 23.73
C THR A 18 14.31 -19.68 24.99
N LEU A 19 14.44 -21.00 25.22
CA LEU A 19 15.18 -21.54 26.37
C LEU A 19 16.68 -21.27 26.28
N ALA A 20 17.24 -21.27 25.08
CA ALA A 20 18.61 -20.89 24.82
C ALA A 20 18.89 -19.43 25.18
N VAL A 21 18.03 -18.51 24.74
CA VAL A 21 18.12 -17.09 25.08
C VAL A 21 18.03 -16.88 26.58
N GLN A 22 17.06 -17.51 27.25
CA GLN A 22 16.96 -17.45 28.71
C GLN A 22 18.27 -17.88 29.39
N ARG A 23 18.93 -18.92 28.89
CA ARG A 23 20.20 -19.40 29.46
C ARG A 23 21.32 -18.38 29.26
N ASP A 24 21.49 -17.83 28.05
CA ASP A 24 22.51 -16.83 27.75
C ASP A 24 22.40 -15.63 28.71
N PHE A 25 21.18 -15.10 28.89
CA PHE A 25 20.96 -13.93 29.72
C PHE A 25 21.05 -14.20 31.23
N ARG A 26 20.74 -15.42 31.69
CA ARG A 26 20.97 -15.83 33.09
C ARG A 26 22.45 -15.86 33.48
N GLU A 27 23.34 -16.11 32.53
CA GLU A 27 24.79 -16.12 32.76
C GLU A 27 25.37 -14.69 32.90
N LYS A 28 24.53 -13.64 32.75
CA LYS A 28 24.90 -12.21 32.80
C LYS A 28 26.03 -11.89 31.84
N LEU A 29 25.68 -11.78 30.57
CA LEU A 29 26.61 -11.50 29.48
C LEU A 29 27.44 -10.24 29.77
N GLU A 30 28.74 -10.30 29.42
CA GLU A 30 29.61 -9.13 29.44
C GLU A 30 29.09 -8.06 28.47
N VAL A 31 29.07 -6.79 28.90
CA VAL A 31 28.73 -5.67 28.01
C VAL A 31 30.04 -5.15 27.42
N LEU A 32 30.22 -5.33 26.11
CA LEU A 32 31.42 -4.83 25.40
C LEU A 32 31.29 -3.34 25.10
N GLU A 33 30.11 -2.93 24.65
CA GLU A 33 29.84 -1.56 24.24
C GLU A 33 28.46 -1.11 24.70
N THR A 34 28.35 0.18 24.97
CA THR A 34 27.09 0.85 25.33
C THR A 34 26.89 2.09 24.47
N PHE A 35 25.66 2.26 24.00
CA PHE A 35 25.17 3.43 23.27
C PHE A 35 23.87 3.91 23.89
N HIS A 36 23.46 5.13 23.51
CA HIS A 36 22.23 5.75 24.01
C HIS A 36 21.38 6.23 22.84
N LEU A 37 20.07 6.00 22.93
CA LEU A 37 19.07 6.50 21.99
C LEU A 37 17.90 7.10 22.77
N GLY A 38 18.02 8.38 23.11
CA GLY A 38 17.14 9.01 24.09
C GLY A 38 17.24 8.32 25.46
N ASP A 39 16.11 7.87 25.99
CA ASP A 39 16.01 7.16 27.29
C ASP A 39 16.36 5.66 27.20
N LEU A 40 16.70 5.17 26.01
CA LEU A 40 17.07 3.77 25.78
C LEU A 40 18.58 3.59 25.87
N THR A 41 19.00 2.48 26.49
CA THR A 41 20.39 2.03 26.50
C THR A 41 20.53 0.87 25.54
N ILE A 42 21.50 0.92 24.64
CA ILE A 42 21.78 -0.16 23.69
C ILE A 42 23.10 -0.79 24.09
N GLU A 43 23.09 -2.10 24.34
CA GLU A 43 24.26 -2.86 24.77
C GLU A 43 24.64 -3.91 23.72
N ALA A 44 25.93 -4.01 23.43
CA ALA A 44 26.48 -5.09 22.61
C ALA A 44 27.14 -6.13 23.52
N SER A 45 26.60 -7.36 23.54
CA SER A 45 27.03 -8.40 24.47
C SER A 45 27.26 -9.73 23.74
N PRO A 46 28.44 -10.38 23.88
CA PRO A 46 28.74 -11.63 23.20
C PRO A 46 27.95 -12.74 23.90
N GLY A 47 27.02 -13.35 23.17
CA GLY A 47 26.32 -14.56 23.58
C GLY A 47 27.11 -15.82 23.23
N ARG A 48 26.48 -16.98 23.41
CA ARG A 48 27.14 -18.27 23.14
C ARG A 48 27.48 -18.49 21.66
N ASP A 49 26.65 -17.98 20.76
CA ASP A 49 26.66 -18.28 19.31
C ASP A 49 26.37 -17.05 18.44
N THR A 50 26.25 -15.86 19.05
CA THR A 50 25.88 -14.60 18.39
C THR A 50 26.43 -13.42 19.18
N LEU A 51 26.59 -12.27 18.53
CA LEU A 51 26.59 -10.98 19.24
C LEU A 51 25.13 -10.56 19.47
N TRP A 52 24.76 -10.28 20.71
CA TRP A 52 23.46 -9.69 21.06
C TRP A 52 23.53 -8.18 20.99
N ILE A 53 22.54 -7.54 20.37
CA ILE A 53 22.29 -6.11 20.51
C ILE A 53 21.02 -5.94 21.34
N VAL A 54 21.16 -5.41 22.56
CA VAL A 54 20.09 -5.38 23.55
C VAL A 54 19.65 -3.95 23.78
N VAL A 55 18.41 -3.64 23.41
CA VAL A 55 17.77 -2.34 23.65
C VAL A 55 17.04 -2.40 24.97
N ARG A 56 17.57 -1.71 25.97
CA ARG A 56 17.07 -1.71 27.34
C ARG A 56 16.34 -0.41 27.66
N ARG A 57 15.24 -0.56 28.40
CA ARG A 57 14.61 0.55 29.09
C ARG A 57 14.74 0.33 30.60
N PRO A 58 15.39 1.23 31.36
CA PRO A 58 15.67 1.03 32.77
C PRO A 58 14.44 0.61 33.59
N GLY A 59 14.49 -0.59 34.19
CA GLY A 59 13.40 -1.16 35.01
C GLY A 59 12.11 -1.51 34.23
N LYS A 60 12.16 -1.49 32.89
CA LYS A 60 11.00 -1.71 32.01
C LYS A 60 11.24 -2.81 30.97
N GLY A 61 12.26 -3.64 31.17
CA GLY A 61 12.62 -4.75 30.28
C GLY A 61 13.48 -4.35 29.10
N ALA A 62 13.58 -5.27 28.15
CA ALA A 62 14.44 -5.10 26.98
C ALA A 62 13.92 -5.83 25.74
N VAL A 63 14.47 -5.44 24.59
CA VAL A 63 14.34 -6.12 23.31
C VAL A 63 15.74 -6.52 22.86
N ALA A 64 15.99 -7.82 22.71
CA ALA A 64 17.28 -8.37 22.30
C ALA A 64 17.24 -8.80 20.83
N LEU A 65 18.21 -8.32 20.05
CA LEU A 65 18.40 -8.62 18.64
C LEU A 65 19.54 -9.59 18.44
N ARG A 66 19.27 -10.72 17.78
CA ARG A 66 20.25 -11.73 17.39
C ARG A 66 20.88 -11.33 16.05
N THR A 67 22.21 -11.22 16.00
CA THR A 67 22.90 -10.73 14.79
C THR A 67 23.48 -11.83 13.90
N SER A 68 23.91 -12.96 14.45
CA SER A 68 24.65 -13.98 13.69
C SER A 68 24.34 -15.37 14.25
N PRO A 69 23.18 -15.98 13.93
CA PRO A 69 22.74 -17.25 14.51
C PRO A 69 23.54 -18.44 13.97
N TRP A 70 24.79 -18.62 14.43
CA TRP A 70 25.63 -19.73 13.99
C TRP A 70 26.14 -20.58 15.17
N PRO A 71 25.75 -21.86 15.27
CA PRO A 71 26.22 -22.72 16.34
C PRO A 71 27.75 -22.90 16.34
N GLY A 72 28.38 -22.65 17.49
CA GLY A 72 29.78 -22.96 17.73
C GLY A 72 30.62 -21.74 18.11
N PRO A 73 31.92 -21.95 18.36
CA PRO A 73 32.82 -20.88 18.75
C PRO A 73 33.00 -19.88 17.61
N TYR A 74 33.15 -18.62 17.98
CA TYR A 74 33.39 -17.54 17.06
C TYR A 74 34.42 -16.55 17.62
N ARG A 75 35.00 -15.73 16.75
CA ARG A 75 35.93 -14.67 17.13
C ARG A 75 35.34 -13.32 16.75
N LEU A 76 35.03 -12.53 17.77
CA LEU A 76 34.53 -11.17 17.60
C LEU A 76 35.68 -10.16 17.62
N LYS A 77 35.60 -9.17 16.73
CA LYS A 77 36.51 -8.03 16.67
C LYS A 77 35.73 -6.75 16.38
N LEU A 78 35.85 -5.75 17.25
CA LEU A 78 35.37 -4.40 16.96
C LEU A 78 36.27 -3.76 15.88
N ILE A 79 35.67 -3.32 14.78
CA ILE A 79 36.38 -2.71 13.64
C ILE A 79 36.34 -1.19 13.74
N LYS A 80 35.17 -0.64 14.03
CA LYS A 80 34.94 0.81 14.11
C LYS A 80 33.87 1.10 15.16
N ARG A 81 34.04 2.22 15.88
CA ARG A 81 33.07 2.74 16.83
C ARG A 81 33.04 4.26 16.74
N THR A 82 31.84 4.82 16.77
CA THR A 82 31.56 6.25 16.99
C THR A 82 30.57 6.37 18.16
N GLU A 83 30.03 7.56 18.39
CA GLU A 83 28.97 7.75 19.39
C GLU A 83 27.62 7.16 18.95
N VAL A 84 27.38 7.10 17.63
CA VAL A 84 26.09 6.71 17.03
C VAL A 84 26.21 5.51 16.10
N SER A 85 27.38 4.88 16.00
CA SER A 85 27.55 3.69 15.16
C SER A 85 28.68 2.78 15.62
N ALA A 86 28.58 1.51 15.25
CA ALA A 86 29.66 0.55 15.43
C ALA A 86 29.61 -0.57 14.39
N THR A 87 30.79 -1.09 14.08
CA THR A 87 30.96 -2.20 13.16
C THR A 87 31.79 -3.29 13.83
N TRP A 88 31.24 -4.50 13.89
CA TRP A 88 31.95 -5.68 14.35
C TRP A 88 32.16 -6.67 13.21
N GLU A 89 33.25 -7.40 13.34
CA GLU A 89 33.56 -8.56 12.54
C GLU A 89 33.45 -9.79 13.43
N ASN A 90 32.63 -10.74 13.03
CA ASN A 90 32.46 -12.02 13.70
C ASN A 90 32.93 -13.15 12.76
N GLU A 91 34.05 -13.79 13.08
CA GLU A 91 34.57 -14.95 12.34
C GLU A 91 34.06 -16.25 12.97
N ALA A 92 33.27 -17.02 12.22
CA ALA A 92 32.76 -18.33 12.62
C ALA A 92 33.12 -19.40 11.56
N SER A 93 32.81 -20.68 11.82
CA SER A 93 33.16 -21.77 10.89
C SER A 93 32.47 -21.67 9.52
N VAL A 94 31.33 -20.98 9.45
CA VAL A 94 30.59 -20.70 8.21
C VAL A 94 31.22 -19.60 7.35
N GLY A 95 31.99 -18.71 7.99
CA GLY A 95 32.62 -17.58 7.34
C GLY A 95 32.61 -16.33 8.19
N LYS A 96 32.79 -15.19 7.52
CA LYS A 96 32.96 -13.90 8.16
C LYS A 96 31.65 -13.12 8.10
N TRP A 97 31.20 -12.69 9.27
CA TRP A 97 30.03 -11.83 9.45
C TRP A 97 30.50 -10.40 9.70
N THR A 98 29.83 -9.43 9.08
CA THR A 98 29.97 -8.00 9.39
C THR A 98 28.64 -7.54 9.98
N ILE A 99 28.71 -6.97 11.18
CA ILE A 99 27.55 -6.48 11.94
C ILE A 99 27.71 -4.97 12.06
N GLU A 100 26.76 -4.22 11.51
CA GLU A 100 26.76 -2.76 11.49
C GLU A 100 25.55 -2.26 12.30
N LEU A 101 25.82 -1.50 13.36
CA LEU A 101 24.83 -0.80 14.16
C LEU A 101 24.92 0.68 13.84
N ASP A 102 23.80 1.30 13.49
CA ASP A 102 23.66 2.74 13.33
C ASP A 102 22.47 3.25 14.17
N LEU A 103 22.66 4.38 14.82
CA LEU A 103 21.65 5.08 15.61
C LEU A 103 21.40 6.44 14.96
N HIS A 104 20.13 6.75 14.72
CA HIS A 104 19.71 7.99 14.08
C HIS A 104 19.00 8.90 15.08
N GLU A 105 19.05 10.21 14.84
CA GLU A 105 18.54 11.25 15.76
C GLU A 105 17.03 11.16 16.00
N ASP A 106 16.28 10.55 15.08
CA ASP A 106 14.84 10.33 15.11
C ASP A 106 14.41 9.06 15.86
N HIS A 107 15.26 8.57 16.76
CA HIS A 107 15.04 7.34 17.54
C HIS A 107 14.90 6.08 16.68
N VAL A 108 15.67 6.02 15.59
CA VAL A 108 15.81 4.81 14.77
C VAL A 108 17.11 4.09 15.08
N LEU A 109 17.01 2.78 15.30
CA LEU A 109 18.13 1.85 15.34
C LEU A 109 18.13 1.04 14.05
N ARG A 110 19.26 1.01 13.35
CA ARG A 110 19.48 0.11 12.21
C ARG A 110 20.56 -0.91 12.53
N LEU A 111 20.29 -2.17 12.22
CA LEU A 111 21.20 -3.29 12.43
C LEU A 111 21.30 -4.09 11.13
N LYS A 112 22.43 -3.95 10.45
CA LYS A 112 22.71 -4.65 9.19
C LYS A 112 23.72 -5.77 9.41
N VAL A 113 23.42 -6.93 8.83
CA VAL A 113 24.25 -8.14 8.94
C VAL A 113 24.59 -8.64 7.54
N THR A 114 25.89 -8.75 7.26
CA THR A 114 26.42 -9.30 6.01
C THR A 114 27.25 -10.54 6.29
N LEU A 115 27.05 -11.61 5.52
CA LEU A 115 27.82 -12.85 5.57
C LEU A 115 28.67 -13.01 4.31
N VAL A 116 29.95 -13.36 4.48
CA VAL A 116 30.83 -13.87 3.42
C VAL A 116 31.12 -15.35 3.72
N PRO A 117 30.45 -16.30 3.03
CA PRO A 117 30.64 -17.72 3.27
C PRO A 117 32.04 -18.19 2.87
N VAL A 118 32.69 -19.06 3.66
CA VAL A 118 33.98 -19.68 3.28
C VAL A 118 33.82 -20.92 2.39
N VAL A 119 32.60 -21.41 2.27
CA VAL A 119 32.15 -22.53 1.43
C VAL A 119 30.79 -22.20 0.85
N ASP A 120 30.37 -22.88 -0.21
CA ASP A 120 28.98 -22.82 -0.66
C ASP A 120 28.08 -23.34 0.47
N LEU A 121 27.24 -22.47 1.00
CA LEU A 121 26.52 -22.69 2.24
C LEU A 121 25.05 -22.98 1.99
N LEU A 122 24.63 -24.21 2.27
CA LEU A 122 23.22 -24.58 2.35
C LEU A 122 22.66 -24.20 3.73
N LEU A 123 21.57 -23.45 3.73
CA LEU A 123 20.92 -22.96 4.95
C LEU A 123 19.74 -23.84 5.32
N ASN A 124 19.78 -24.42 6.53
CA ASN A 124 18.69 -25.25 7.04
C ASN A 124 17.63 -24.41 7.76
N PHE A 125 17.97 -23.89 8.93
CA PHE A 125 17.06 -23.12 9.77
C PHE A 125 17.86 -22.09 10.56
N TRP A 126 17.40 -20.85 10.53
CA TRP A 126 17.80 -19.80 11.46
C TRP A 126 16.58 -19.34 12.24
N PRO A 127 16.71 -19.13 13.56
CA PRO A 127 15.60 -18.67 14.39
C PRO A 127 15.28 -17.20 14.12
N ARG A 128 14.19 -16.73 14.71
CA ARG A 128 13.85 -15.31 14.62
C ARG A 128 14.88 -14.47 15.37
N ASP A 129 15.00 -13.23 14.95
CA ASP A 129 16.05 -12.33 15.40
C ASP A 129 15.66 -11.41 16.57
N VAL A 130 14.39 -11.36 16.99
CA VAL A 130 13.95 -10.52 18.11
C VAL A 130 13.41 -11.34 19.27
N PHE A 131 13.92 -11.07 20.47
CA PHE A 131 13.41 -11.63 21.73
C PHE A 131 13.06 -10.52 22.70
N VAL A 132 11.89 -10.62 23.33
CA VAL A 132 11.45 -9.71 24.39
C VAL A 132 11.85 -10.25 25.75
N LEU A 133 12.37 -9.38 26.61
CA LEU A 133 12.95 -9.73 27.91
C LEU A 133 12.28 -8.94 29.03
N ASP A 134 12.14 -9.57 30.20
CA ASP A 134 11.65 -8.90 31.40
C ASP A 134 12.74 -8.07 32.10
N GLY A 135 12.47 -7.60 33.32
CA GLY A 135 13.43 -6.80 34.10
C GLY A 135 14.64 -7.58 34.61
N ASP A 136 14.58 -8.91 34.61
CA ASP A 136 15.63 -9.84 35.04
C ASP A 136 16.26 -10.58 33.84
N ASP A 137 16.03 -10.08 32.62
CA ASP A 137 16.45 -10.66 31.34
C ASP A 137 15.90 -12.07 31.07
N ASP A 138 14.73 -12.41 31.64
CA ASP A 138 14.02 -13.66 31.34
C ASP A 138 12.93 -13.42 30.27
N PRO A 139 12.96 -14.14 29.14
CA PRO A 139 11.92 -14.00 28.12
C PRO A 139 10.58 -14.66 28.52
N LEU A 140 10.59 -15.67 29.40
CA LEU A 140 9.41 -16.49 29.70
C LEU A 140 8.25 -15.76 30.41
N PRO A 141 8.48 -14.88 31.42
CA PRO A 141 7.40 -14.23 32.16
C PRO A 141 6.83 -13.00 31.44
N THR A 142 7.41 -12.60 30.30
CA THR A 142 6.99 -11.43 29.56
C THR A 142 5.55 -11.56 29.05
N LYS A 143 4.83 -10.43 29.01
CA LYS A 143 3.50 -10.36 28.39
C LYS A 143 3.41 -9.18 27.45
N GLY A 144 2.79 -9.43 26.31
CA GLY A 144 2.58 -8.44 25.28
C GLY A 144 1.64 -8.94 24.21
N ARG A 145 1.56 -8.20 23.12
CA ARG A 145 0.71 -8.50 21.96
C ARG A 145 1.42 -8.08 20.69
N VAL A 146 1.39 -8.94 19.68
CA VAL A 146 1.69 -8.57 18.29
C VAL A 146 0.44 -7.91 17.73
N GLU A 147 0.55 -6.64 17.37
CA GLU A 147 -0.55 -5.85 16.80
C GLU A 147 -0.66 -6.06 15.29
N ALA A 148 0.48 -6.20 14.61
CA ALA A 148 0.57 -6.47 13.17
C ALA A 148 1.88 -7.22 12.84
N ALA A 149 1.82 -8.09 11.83
CA ALA A 149 2.96 -8.85 11.30
C ALA A 149 2.78 -9.05 9.79
N GLN A 150 3.88 -9.24 9.07
CA GLN A 150 3.88 -9.36 7.62
C GLN A 150 2.83 -10.36 7.10
N ARG A 151 2.03 -9.93 6.12
CA ARG A 151 1.10 -10.77 5.36
C ARG A 151 1.68 -11.04 3.98
N GLY A 152 1.81 -12.32 3.60
CA GLY A 152 2.34 -12.66 2.29
C GLY A 152 3.71 -12.02 2.04
N VAL A 153 3.85 -11.40 0.87
CA VAL A 153 5.04 -10.65 0.43
C VAL A 153 4.96 -9.13 0.71
N ASN A 154 4.03 -8.69 1.55
CA ASN A 154 3.93 -7.28 1.95
C ASN A 154 5.17 -6.83 2.74
N GLY A 155 5.18 -5.57 3.17
CA GLY A 155 6.27 -5.00 3.96
C GLY A 155 6.66 -5.90 5.15
N GLY A 156 7.96 -6.16 5.30
CA GLY A 156 8.52 -7.00 6.36
C GLY A 156 8.43 -6.33 7.73
N VAL A 157 7.23 -6.17 8.27
CA VAL A 157 6.96 -5.43 9.51
C VAL A 157 6.53 -6.35 10.65
N CYS A 158 6.92 -6.00 11.87
CA CYS A 158 6.36 -6.55 13.10
C CYS A 158 6.13 -5.40 14.09
N TYR A 159 4.85 -5.09 14.35
CA TYR A 159 4.43 -4.07 15.30
C TYR A 159 3.87 -4.74 16.54
N PHE A 160 4.47 -4.52 17.70
CA PHE A 160 4.06 -5.17 18.95
C PHE A 160 4.16 -4.25 20.15
N CYS A 161 3.49 -4.63 21.23
CA CYS A 161 3.57 -3.99 22.55
C CYS A 161 4.12 -4.98 23.57
N LEU A 162 5.17 -4.59 24.28
CA LEU A 162 5.66 -5.26 25.48
C LEU A 162 5.06 -4.56 26.71
N ALA A 163 4.01 -5.19 27.27
CA ALA A 163 3.17 -4.63 28.32
C ALA A 163 3.65 -4.99 29.73
N GLN A 164 4.21 -6.19 29.91
CA GLN A 164 4.84 -6.64 31.15
C GLN A 164 6.22 -7.22 30.83
N PRO A 165 7.32 -6.55 31.24
CA PRO A 165 7.36 -5.21 31.83
C PRO A 165 6.88 -4.13 30.86
N ALA A 166 6.54 -2.93 31.38
CA ALA A 166 5.94 -1.85 30.60
C ALA A 166 6.97 -1.12 29.70
N PHE A 167 7.55 -1.82 28.75
CA PHE A 167 8.53 -1.29 27.81
C PHE A 167 7.90 -0.31 26.82
N GLY A 168 6.75 -0.68 26.23
CA GLY A 168 6.02 0.12 25.25
C GLY A 168 5.83 -0.59 23.90
N ASN A 169 5.51 0.19 22.86
CA ASN A 169 5.39 -0.32 21.49
C ASN A 169 6.75 -0.31 20.76
N VAL A 170 6.93 -1.29 19.88
CA VAL A 170 8.08 -1.44 18.99
C VAL A 170 7.56 -1.68 17.58
N LEU A 171 8.10 -0.95 16.62
CA LEU A 171 7.94 -1.25 15.20
C LEU A 171 9.28 -1.73 14.69
N TYR A 172 9.34 -3.01 14.34
CA TYR A 172 10.45 -3.65 13.65
C TYR A 172 10.14 -3.71 12.16
N VAL A 173 11.10 -3.35 11.31
CA VAL A 173 11.02 -3.48 9.86
C VAL A 173 12.30 -4.15 9.36
N GLN A 174 12.18 -5.26 8.65
CA GLN A 174 13.26 -5.84 7.86
C GLN A 174 13.24 -5.18 6.49
N ASN A 175 14.31 -4.48 6.12
CA ASN A 175 14.46 -3.88 4.79
C ASN A 175 14.72 -5.00 3.76
N LEU A 176 13.66 -5.52 3.16
CA LEU A 176 13.73 -6.67 2.25
C LEU A 176 14.44 -6.32 0.92
N THR A 177 14.40 -5.05 0.49
CA THR A 177 15.06 -4.59 -0.76
C THR A 177 16.56 -4.91 -0.77
N VAL A 178 17.26 -4.73 0.35
CA VAL A 178 18.71 -5.02 0.41
C VAL A 178 19.03 -6.50 0.57
N VAL A 179 18.01 -7.34 0.81
CA VAL A 179 18.13 -8.79 1.02
C VAL A 179 17.86 -9.56 -0.27
N ASN A 180 17.58 -8.89 -1.40
CA ASN A 180 17.35 -9.52 -2.70
C ASN A 180 18.41 -10.57 -3.08
N ASP A 181 19.70 -10.28 -2.90
CA ASP A 181 20.80 -11.21 -3.18
C ASP A 181 20.66 -12.55 -2.43
N TYR A 182 20.16 -12.53 -1.20
CA TYR A 182 19.89 -13.73 -0.43
C TYR A 182 18.78 -14.57 -1.10
N TYR A 183 17.65 -13.93 -1.45
CA TYR A 183 16.52 -14.61 -2.08
C TYR A 183 16.90 -15.20 -3.44
N LEU A 184 17.66 -14.45 -4.24
CA LEU A 184 18.18 -14.89 -5.53
C LEU A 184 19.11 -16.10 -5.41
N GLN A 185 20.08 -16.07 -4.50
CA GLN A 185 21.03 -17.17 -4.35
C GLN A 185 20.40 -18.43 -3.77
N THR A 186 19.45 -18.28 -2.84
CA THR A 186 18.79 -19.40 -2.17
C THR A 186 17.51 -19.89 -2.87
N HIS A 187 17.07 -19.18 -3.91
CA HIS A 187 15.80 -19.42 -4.62
C HIS A 187 14.61 -19.44 -3.65
N THR A 188 14.58 -18.48 -2.71
CA THR A 188 13.51 -18.33 -1.72
C THR A 188 12.74 -17.03 -1.92
N LYS A 189 11.65 -16.85 -1.16
CA LYS A 189 10.78 -15.67 -1.20
C LYS A 189 10.47 -15.21 0.24
N PRO A 190 10.33 -13.90 0.49
CA PRO A 190 10.03 -13.36 1.81
C PRO A 190 8.53 -13.43 2.16
N ASP A 191 7.92 -14.61 2.03
CA ASP A 191 6.50 -14.82 2.36
C ASP A 191 6.32 -15.05 3.88
N GLY A 192 5.70 -14.08 4.57
CA GLY A 192 5.41 -14.18 6.01
C GLY A 192 6.64 -14.35 6.90
N VAL A 193 7.80 -13.85 6.46
CA VAL A 193 9.10 -14.07 7.11
C VAL A 193 9.31 -13.18 8.33
N VAL A 194 8.60 -12.05 8.44
CA VAL A 194 8.64 -11.15 9.60
C VAL A 194 7.38 -11.28 10.45
N GLY A 195 7.56 -11.56 11.74
CA GLY A 195 6.45 -11.79 12.66
C GLY A 195 6.91 -12.70 13.80
N GLY A 196 6.04 -13.59 14.26
CA GLY A 196 6.41 -14.63 15.22
C GLY A 196 5.43 -14.78 16.37
N GLU A 197 5.76 -15.71 17.26
CA GLU A 197 4.95 -16.07 18.41
C GLU A 197 5.68 -15.66 19.68
N TRP A 198 4.98 -14.93 20.54
CA TRP A 198 5.56 -14.38 21.77
C TRP A 198 6.21 -15.48 22.64
N PRO A 199 7.48 -15.33 23.09
CA PRO A 199 8.32 -14.12 23.07
C PRO A 199 9.36 -14.05 21.92
N GLU A 200 9.26 -14.89 20.89
CA GLU A 200 10.17 -14.98 19.74
C GLU A 200 9.54 -14.32 18.50
N LEU A 201 10.05 -13.13 18.14
CA LEU A 201 9.51 -12.24 17.11
C LEU A 201 10.59 -11.84 16.09
N GLY A 202 10.23 -11.04 15.09
CA GLY A 202 11.16 -10.47 14.12
C GLY A 202 11.29 -11.30 12.83
N TYR A 203 12.40 -11.15 12.13
CA TYR A 203 12.68 -11.79 10.85
C TYR A 203 13.22 -13.20 11.02
N GLN A 204 12.65 -14.13 10.28
CA GLN A 204 13.18 -15.48 10.08
C GLN A 204 13.58 -15.62 8.60
N PRO A 205 14.88 -15.64 8.28
CA PRO A 205 15.32 -15.83 6.90
C PRO A 205 14.69 -17.11 6.32
N PRO A 206 14.03 -17.03 5.15
CA PRO A 206 13.43 -18.20 4.55
C PRO A 206 14.57 -19.15 4.15
N ALA A 207 14.45 -20.39 4.56
CA ALA A 207 15.32 -21.47 4.13
C ALA A 207 14.51 -22.43 3.25
N GLY A 208 15.19 -23.29 2.48
CA GLY A 208 14.51 -24.30 1.66
C GLY A 208 13.51 -25.11 2.51
N PRO A 209 12.41 -25.63 1.94
CA PRO A 209 11.30 -26.19 2.71
C PRO A 209 11.76 -27.24 3.72
N LEU A 210 11.56 -26.98 5.02
CA LEU A 210 11.91 -27.91 6.09
C LEU A 210 10.97 -29.12 6.06
N ALA A 211 11.36 -30.17 5.33
CA ALA A 211 10.86 -31.55 5.39
C ALA A 211 11.48 -32.35 4.21
N ASN A 212 10.66 -32.71 3.22
CA ASN A 212 11.03 -33.60 2.12
C ASN A 212 11.93 -32.93 1.05
N ASN A 213 12.14 -31.61 1.12
CA ASN A 213 12.91 -30.83 0.15
C ASN A 213 14.06 -30.07 0.86
N PRO A 214 15.17 -30.74 1.20
CA PRO A 214 16.32 -30.07 1.82
C PRO A 214 16.80 -28.89 0.95
N PRO A 215 17.44 -27.86 1.54
CA PRO A 215 18.01 -26.77 0.78
C PRO A 215 19.03 -27.31 -0.23
N VAL A 216 18.92 -26.89 -1.49
CA VAL A 216 19.84 -27.28 -2.58
C VAL A 216 20.51 -26.08 -3.27
N HIS A 217 20.07 -24.87 -2.95
CA HIS A 217 20.59 -23.62 -3.52
C HIS A 217 21.41 -22.87 -2.46
N PRO A 218 22.76 -22.91 -2.55
CA PRO A 218 23.62 -22.36 -1.51
C PRO A 218 23.88 -20.85 -1.69
N LEU A 219 24.12 -20.16 -0.57
CA LEU A 219 24.87 -18.91 -0.60
C LEU A 219 26.28 -19.19 -1.12
N LYS A 220 26.74 -18.40 -2.09
CA LYS A 220 27.99 -18.67 -2.81
C LYS A 220 29.21 -18.31 -1.98
N LYS A 221 30.19 -19.20 -1.98
CA LYS A 221 31.49 -18.97 -1.36
C LYS A 221 32.10 -17.65 -1.81
N GLY A 222 32.58 -16.87 -0.85
CA GLY A 222 33.34 -15.64 -1.08
C GLY A 222 32.53 -14.46 -1.58
N GLN A 223 31.22 -14.61 -1.77
CA GLN A 223 30.32 -13.50 -2.09
C GLN A 223 29.74 -12.93 -0.79
N ALA A 224 29.80 -11.60 -0.65
CA ALA A 224 29.16 -10.92 0.46
C ALA A 224 27.64 -10.87 0.20
N VAL A 225 26.84 -11.33 1.15
CA VAL A 225 25.38 -11.35 1.08
C VAL A 225 24.82 -10.69 2.33
N VAL A 226 23.94 -9.71 2.17
CA VAL A 226 23.18 -9.15 3.30
C VAL A 226 22.12 -10.17 3.69
N VAL A 227 22.16 -10.63 4.93
CA VAL A 227 21.26 -11.67 5.46
C VAL A 227 20.24 -11.11 6.44
N SER A 228 20.42 -9.88 6.90
CA SER A 228 19.44 -9.10 7.69
C SER A 228 19.80 -7.61 7.63
N ASP A 229 18.79 -6.76 7.73
CA ASP A 229 18.87 -5.30 7.76
C ASP A 229 17.63 -4.79 8.50
N ALA A 230 17.69 -4.89 9.82
CA ALA A 230 16.59 -4.60 10.72
C ALA A 230 16.60 -3.11 11.09
N LEU A 231 15.44 -2.46 11.02
CA LEU A 231 15.20 -1.11 11.51
C LEU A 231 14.17 -1.15 12.62
N LEU A 232 14.43 -0.44 13.72
CA LEU A 232 13.55 -0.39 14.88
C LEU A 232 13.32 1.05 15.32
N THR A 233 12.08 1.36 15.67
CA THR A 233 11.73 2.57 16.42
C THR A 233 10.76 2.22 17.54
N PHE A 234 10.59 3.13 18.50
CA PHE A 234 10.02 2.84 19.81
C PHE A 234 9.02 3.91 20.25
N SER A 235 7.92 3.48 20.87
CA SER A 235 7.02 4.36 21.64
C SER A 235 6.99 3.90 23.09
N MET A 236 7.24 4.82 24.02
CA MET A 236 7.47 4.53 25.45
C MET A 236 6.22 4.07 26.23
N ALA A 237 5.08 3.93 25.57
CA ALA A 237 3.86 3.39 26.15
C ALA A 237 3.14 2.54 25.11
N CYS A 238 2.54 1.44 25.56
CA CYS A 238 1.60 0.70 24.73
C CYS A 238 0.40 1.57 24.34
N ALA A 239 -0.27 1.22 23.26
CA ALA A 239 -1.46 1.94 22.81
C ALA A 239 -2.65 1.76 23.76
N ASP A 240 -3.38 2.84 24.02
CA ASP A 240 -4.54 2.85 24.93
C ASP A 240 -5.83 2.28 24.26
N GLY A 241 -5.82 2.10 22.94
CA GLY A 241 -6.92 1.57 22.15
C GLY A 241 -6.55 1.39 20.68
N GLU A 242 -7.51 0.99 19.85
CA GLU A 242 -7.32 0.78 18.39
C GLU A 242 -6.79 2.03 17.68
N THR A 243 -7.45 3.17 17.87
CA THR A 243 -7.11 4.40 17.14
C THR A 243 -5.76 4.97 17.55
N ASP A 244 -5.40 4.88 18.83
CA ASP A 244 -4.05 5.22 19.30
C ASP A 244 -2.99 4.25 18.75
N SER A 245 -3.33 2.95 18.68
CA SER A 245 -2.44 1.94 18.09
C SER A 245 -2.18 2.20 16.62
N ALA A 246 -3.21 2.54 15.86
CA ALA A 246 -3.12 2.89 14.45
C ALA A 246 -2.34 4.19 14.23
N ARG A 247 -2.61 5.23 15.03
CA ARG A 247 -1.85 6.49 14.99
C ARG A 247 -0.36 6.25 15.25
N LYS A 248 -0.03 5.52 16.32
CA LYS A 248 1.36 5.17 16.65
C LYS A 248 2.03 4.37 15.55
N PHE A 249 1.34 3.39 14.96
CA PHE A 249 1.86 2.65 13.81
C PHE A 249 2.22 3.57 12.64
N ILE A 250 1.32 4.49 12.26
CA ILE A 250 1.56 5.46 11.18
C ILE A 250 2.74 6.37 11.51
N GLU A 251 2.81 6.90 12.73
CA GLU A 251 3.93 7.76 13.18
C GLU A 251 5.26 7.01 13.15
N MET A 252 5.31 5.80 13.70
CA MET A 252 6.51 4.97 13.75
C MET A 252 6.95 4.53 12.34
N LEU A 253 6.00 4.20 11.46
CA LEU A 253 6.31 3.85 10.08
C LEU A 253 6.83 5.06 9.31
N ALA A 254 6.26 6.25 9.51
CA ALA A 254 6.76 7.49 8.92
C ALA A 254 8.16 7.85 9.41
N THR A 255 8.51 7.51 10.65
CA THR A 255 9.87 7.65 11.19
C THR A 255 10.85 6.67 10.53
N LEU A 256 10.46 5.41 10.29
CA LEU A 256 11.34 4.42 9.66
C LEU A 256 11.46 4.60 8.14
N TYR A 257 10.44 5.14 7.50
CA TYR A 257 10.32 5.23 6.05
C TYR A 257 11.53 5.88 5.33
N PRO A 258 12.10 7.02 5.79
CA PRO A 258 13.27 7.64 5.17
C PRO A 258 14.52 6.77 5.15
N HIS A 259 14.61 5.78 6.06
CA HIS A 259 15.76 4.90 6.23
C HIS A 259 15.67 3.60 5.41
N LEU A 260 14.50 3.34 4.79
CA LEU A 260 14.31 2.22 3.87
C LEU A 260 15.12 2.44 2.59
N THR A 261 15.50 1.33 1.95
CA THR A 261 16.05 1.38 0.59
C THR A 261 14.89 1.53 -0.40
N ARG A 262 14.79 2.74 -0.95
CA ARG A 262 13.71 3.15 -1.85
C ARG A 262 14.25 3.30 -3.27
N PRO A 263 13.58 2.73 -4.30
CA PRO A 263 13.91 3.06 -5.68
C PRO A 263 13.53 4.52 -5.96
N GLU A 264 14.18 5.15 -6.95
CA GLU A 264 13.79 6.48 -7.40
C GLU A 264 12.63 6.36 -8.40
N PRO A 265 11.46 6.97 -8.14
CA PRO A 265 10.32 6.87 -9.04
C PRO A 265 10.61 7.42 -10.44
N LEU A 266 10.23 6.65 -11.46
CA LEU A 266 10.31 7.06 -12.85
C LEU A 266 9.18 8.02 -13.23
N TYR A 267 9.45 8.84 -14.24
CA TYR A 267 8.40 9.64 -14.88
C TYR A 267 7.79 8.82 -16.01
N HIS A 268 6.48 8.78 -16.06
CA HIS A 268 5.72 8.15 -17.14
C HIS A 268 4.74 9.13 -17.77
N ASP A 269 4.59 9.03 -19.09
CA ASP A 269 3.67 9.87 -19.84
C ASP A 269 2.25 9.29 -19.77
N TRP A 270 1.58 9.59 -18.66
CA TRP A 270 0.19 9.21 -18.46
C TRP A 270 -0.78 9.95 -19.41
N LEU A 271 -0.38 11.09 -19.99
CA LEU A 271 -1.19 11.80 -20.98
C LEU A 271 -1.25 11.03 -22.30
N ASP A 272 -0.09 10.58 -22.80
CA ASP A 272 -0.03 9.69 -23.96
C ASP A 272 -0.76 8.38 -23.68
N ARG A 273 -0.51 7.76 -22.52
CA ARG A 273 -1.17 6.52 -22.12
C ARG A 273 -2.69 6.66 -22.13
N ALA A 274 -3.23 7.71 -21.51
CA ALA A 274 -4.67 8.01 -21.55
C ALA A 274 -5.20 8.15 -22.98
N GLY A 275 -4.46 8.84 -23.87
CA GLY A 275 -4.83 8.96 -25.28
C GLY A 275 -4.89 7.62 -26.02
N ARG A 276 -3.88 6.76 -25.83
CA ARG A 276 -3.86 5.40 -26.40
C ARG A 276 -4.99 4.54 -25.86
N THR A 277 -5.23 4.58 -24.55
CA THR A 277 -6.32 3.84 -23.89
C THR A 277 -7.70 4.26 -24.42
N ILE A 278 -7.96 5.56 -24.63
CA ILE A 278 -9.23 6.03 -25.24
C ILE A 278 -9.38 5.44 -26.65
N LYS A 279 -8.33 5.53 -27.47
CA LYS A 279 -8.35 5.01 -28.85
C LYS A 279 -8.60 3.50 -28.90
N ASP A 280 -7.99 2.74 -28.00
CA ASP A 280 -8.14 1.29 -27.94
C ASP A 280 -9.51 0.90 -27.40
N LEU A 281 -10.03 1.63 -26.40
CA LEU A 281 -11.42 1.51 -26.00
C LEU A 281 -12.33 1.76 -27.21
N GLU A 282 -12.07 2.79 -28.04
CA GLU A 282 -12.81 3.15 -29.27
C GLU A 282 -12.83 2.11 -30.37
N SER A 283 -11.71 1.47 -30.61
CA SER A 283 -11.51 0.66 -31.81
C SER A 283 -11.52 -0.84 -31.55
N SER A 284 -11.28 -1.29 -30.32
CA SER A 284 -11.17 -2.71 -30.02
C SER A 284 -12.54 -3.39 -29.90
N PRO A 285 -12.82 -4.43 -30.72
CA PRO A 285 -14.02 -5.25 -30.54
C PRO A 285 -13.96 -6.11 -29.28
N ASP A 286 -12.77 -6.35 -28.72
CA ASP A 286 -12.59 -7.14 -27.50
C ASP A 286 -12.82 -6.29 -26.23
N ALA A 287 -12.85 -4.96 -26.37
CA ALA A 287 -13.22 -4.06 -25.28
C ALA A 287 -14.74 -3.81 -25.21
N ARG A 288 -15.45 -3.96 -26.34
CA ARG A 288 -16.82 -3.45 -26.51
C ARG A 288 -17.80 -4.51 -26.94
N ILE A 289 -19.03 -4.33 -26.48
CA ILE A 289 -20.17 -5.13 -26.92
C ILE A 289 -21.43 -4.28 -27.03
N SER A 290 -22.27 -4.59 -28.02
CA SER A 290 -23.53 -3.88 -28.24
C SER A 290 -24.73 -4.72 -27.81
N HIS A 291 -25.52 -4.19 -26.89
CA HIS A 291 -26.78 -4.77 -26.44
C HIS A 291 -27.83 -3.69 -26.29
N TYR A 292 -29.11 -4.03 -26.52
CA TYR A 292 -30.21 -3.08 -26.32
C TYR A 292 -30.06 -1.73 -27.05
N GLY A 293 -29.34 -1.69 -28.19
CA GLY A 293 -29.07 -0.45 -28.93
C GLY A 293 -28.02 0.48 -28.30
N HIS A 294 -27.28 0.01 -27.29
CA HIS A 294 -26.23 0.75 -26.60
C HIS A 294 -24.91 0.00 -26.61
N THR A 295 -23.82 0.74 -26.38
CA THR A 295 -22.47 0.20 -26.25
C THR A 295 -22.14 0.00 -24.78
N TYR A 296 -21.59 -1.18 -24.48
CA TYR A 296 -21.07 -1.53 -23.17
C TYR A 296 -19.64 -2.03 -23.27
N LEU A 297 -18.98 -2.11 -22.14
CA LEU A 297 -17.62 -2.63 -22.04
C LEU A 297 -17.63 -4.05 -21.48
N HIS A 298 -16.73 -4.88 -22.01
CA HIS A 298 -16.32 -6.11 -21.35
C HIS A 298 -15.50 -5.78 -20.10
N PRO A 299 -15.60 -6.55 -19.01
CA PRO A 299 -14.69 -6.42 -17.88
C PRO A 299 -13.25 -6.80 -18.22
N TYR A 300 -13.06 -7.82 -19.07
CA TYR A 300 -11.75 -8.28 -19.53
C TYR A 300 -11.72 -8.38 -21.06
N VAL A 301 -10.52 -8.28 -21.64
CA VAL A 301 -10.34 -8.34 -23.10
C VAL A 301 -10.97 -9.63 -23.67
N GLY A 302 -12.04 -9.45 -24.45
CA GLY A 302 -12.78 -10.50 -25.14
C GLY A 302 -13.59 -11.43 -24.23
N ALA A 303 -13.86 -11.06 -22.98
CA ALA A 303 -14.51 -11.95 -22.01
C ALA A 303 -15.39 -11.24 -20.98
N GLU A 304 -16.17 -12.07 -20.28
CA GLU A 304 -17.15 -11.69 -19.25
C GLU A 304 -18.31 -10.83 -19.78
N TYR A 305 -19.42 -10.86 -19.04
CA TYR A 305 -20.61 -10.07 -19.37
C TYR A 305 -20.42 -8.63 -18.90
N PRO A 306 -20.98 -7.64 -19.62
CA PRO A 306 -20.98 -6.26 -19.14
C PRO A 306 -21.57 -6.16 -17.74
N ASP A 307 -20.84 -5.47 -16.87
CA ASP A 307 -21.30 -5.13 -15.53
C ASP A 307 -21.25 -3.63 -15.24
N SER A 308 -22.06 -3.22 -14.27
CA SER A 308 -22.26 -1.82 -13.91
C SER A 308 -21.05 -1.18 -13.25
N MET A 309 -20.22 -1.96 -12.56
CA MET A 309 -18.98 -1.45 -11.96
C MET A 309 -18.04 -0.98 -13.07
N VAL A 310 -17.80 -1.84 -14.07
CA VAL A 310 -16.94 -1.52 -15.22
C VAL A 310 -17.47 -0.31 -15.98
N GLN A 311 -18.75 -0.35 -16.36
CA GLN A 311 -19.35 0.72 -17.16
C GLN A 311 -19.26 2.07 -16.44
N MET A 312 -19.56 2.12 -15.14
CA MET A 312 -19.62 3.38 -14.40
C MET A 312 -18.23 3.89 -13.99
N THR A 313 -17.26 3.02 -13.70
CA THR A 313 -15.88 3.42 -13.42
C THR A 313 -15.24 4.06 -14.65
N VAL A 314 -15.31 3.40 -15.81
CA VAL A 314 -14.72 3.95 -17.04
C VAL A 314 -15.43 5.24 -17.46
N LEU A 315 -16.76 5.27 -17.36
CA LEU A 315 -17.53 6.47 -17.66
C LEU A 315 -17.18 7.66 -16.74
N ALA A 316 -17.13 7.45 -15.42
CA ALA A 316 -16.83 8.51 -14.46
C ALA A 316 -15.42 9.09 -14.65
N THR A 317 -14.44 8.22 -14.90
CA THR A 317 -13.04 8.63 -15.08
C THR A 317 -12.80 9.31 -16.44
N LEU A 318 -13.47 8.88 -17.51
CA LEU A 318 -13.48 9.59 -18.80
C LEU A 318 -14.06 11.00 -18.67
N ARG A 319 -15.18 11.15 -17.95
CA ARG A 319 -15.81 12.45 -17.72
C ARG A 319 -14.93 13.40 -16.91
N GLU A 320 -14.25 12.88 -15.88
CA GLU A 320 -13.24 13.63 -15.13
C GLU A 320 -12.12 14.10 -16.08
N TYR A 321 -11.61 13.22 -16.94
CA TYR A 321 -10.57 13.54 -17.91
C TYR A 321 -10.97 14.56 -18.97
N ALA A 322 -12.14 14.38 -19.59
CA ALA A 322 -12.68 15.31 -20.57
C ALA A 322 -12.90 16.71 -19.96
N SER A 323 -13.43 16.76 -18.73
CA SER A 323 -13.63 18.01 -17.98
C SER A 323 -12.30 18.70 -17.68
N HIS A 324 -11.32 17.98 -17.10
CA HIS A 324 -10.01 18.53 -16.74
C HIS A 324 -9.24 19.06 -17.95
N TRP A 325 -9.30 18.34 -19.07
CA TRP A 325 -8.60 18.72 -20.30
C TRP A 325 -9.44 19.58 -21.26
N GLU A 326 -10.69 19.89 -20.95
CA GLU A 326 -11.63 20.62 -21.81
C GLU A 326 -11.72 20.00 -23.23
N LYS A 327 -11.76 18.67 -23.28
CA LYS A 327 -11.87 17.88 -24.53
C LYS A 327 -13.30 17.39 -24.73
N GLY A 328 -13.66 17.11 -25.98
CA GLY A 328 -14.88 16.37 -26.30
C GLY A 328 -14.79 14.92 -25.80
N ASP A 329 -15.95 14.29 -25.60
CA ASP A 329 -16.07 12.99 -24.93
C ASP A 329 -17.14 12.10 -25.57
N ASP A 330 -17.01 11.89 -26.88
CA ASP A 330 -17.95 11.10 -27.68
C ASP A 330 -18.10 9.68 -27.12
N LEU A 331 -17.00 9.10 -26.63
CA LEU A 331 -17.02 7.80 -25.97
C LEU A 331 -17.86 7.82 -24.69
N ALA A 332 -17.61 8.74 -23.75
CA ALA A 332 -18.44 8.77 -22.54
C ALA A 332 -19.91 9.06 -22.86
N ASP A 333 -20.20 9.89 -23.87
CA ASP A 333 -21.56 10.13 -24.34
C ASP A 333 -22.22 8.82 -24.81
N ASP A 334 -21.50 7.98 -25.54
CA ASP A 334 -21.99 6.67 -25.98
C ASP A 334 -22.18 5.68 -24.82
N LEU A 335 -21.24 5.61 -23.89
CA LEU A 335 -21.32 4.74 -22.71
C LEU A 335 -22.46 5.17 -21.76
N ALA A 336 -22.68 6.48 -21.61
CA ALA A 336 -23.73 7.04 -20.76
C ALA A 336 -25.14 6.67 -21.25
N LYS A 337 -25.34 6.41 -22.54
CA LYS A 337 -26.65 6.01 -23.08
C LYS A 337 -27.11 4.65 -22.53
N GLY A 338 -26.17 3.76 -22.19
CA GLY A 338 -26.46 2.40 -21.73
C GLY A 338 -26.72 2.25 -20.22
N ILE A 339 -26.29 3.20 -19.39
CA ILE A 339 -26.25 3.00 -17.92
C ILE A 339 -27.61 2.71 -17.29
N GLY A 340 -28.68 3.24 -17.87
CA GLY A 340 -30.04 3.01 -17.37
C GLY A 340 -30.48 1.54 -17.47
N ARG A 341 -29.84 0.75 -18.33
CA ARG A 341 -30.21 -0.67 -18.52
C ARG A 341 -29.78 -1.57 -17.38
N PHE A 342 -28.84 -1.13 -16.55
CA PHE A 342 -28.47 -1.84 -15.32
C PHE A 342 -29.49 -1.63 -14.19
N TYR A 343 -30.42 -0.68 -14.32
CA TYR A 343 -31.42 -0.42 -13.29
C TYR A 343 -32.54 -1.45 -13.35
N ASP A 344 -32.83 -2.06 -12.21
CA ASP A 344 -33.94 -2.97 -12.02
C ASP A 344 -35.10 -2.24 -11.32
N ASP A 345 -36.24 -2.19 -12.00
CA ASP A 345 -37.43 -1.50 -11.52
C ASP A 345 -38.15 -2.22 -10.37
N ASP A 346 -37.98 -3.53 -10.22
CA ASP A 346 -38.58 -4.30 -9.14
C ASP A 346 -37.73 -4.19 -7.87
N LEU A 347 -36.40 -4.28 -8.00
CA LEU A 347 -35.47 -4.07 -6.90
C LEU A 347 -35.36 -2.60 -6.50
N LYS A 348 -35.61 -1.67 -7.43
CA LYS A 348 -35.28 -0.24 -7.29
C LYS A 348 -33.80 -0.04 -6.96
N SER A 349 -32.94 -0.69 -7.74
CA SER A 349 -31.49 -0.60 -7.62
C SER A 349 -30.80 -0.94 -8.93
N ILE A 350 -29.58 -0.46 -9.10
CA ILE A 350 -28.63 -0.96 -10.09
C ILE A 350 -28.29 -2.42 -9.77
N ARG A 351 -28.27 -3.28 -10.79
CA ARG A 351 -27.72 -4.63 -10.76
C ARG A 351 -26.28 -4.67 -11.22
N ARG A 352 -25.57 -5.75 -10.88
CA ARG A 352 -24.26 -6.05 -11.45
C ARG A 352 -24.35 -6.19 -12.97
N TYR A 353 -25.07 -7.19 -13.47
CA TYR A 353 -25.13 -7.47 -14.91
C TYR A 353 -26.34 -6.83 -15.61
N LEU A 354 -26.25 -6.78 -16.94
CA LEU A 354 -27.40 -6.51 -17.81
C LEU A 354 -28.44 -7.66 -17.74
N PRO A 355 -29.70 -7.41 -18.13
CA PRO A 355 -30.75 -8.43 -18.08
C PRO A 355 -30.55 -9.65 -19.01
N ASN A 356 -29.57 -9.62 -19.91
CA ASN A 356 -29.24 -10.72 -20.82
C ASN A 356 -28.01 -11.53 -20.38
N VAL A 357 -27.57 -11.41 -19.12
CA VAL A 357 -26.55 -12.31 -18.58
C VAL A 357 -26.98 -13.77 -18.75
N GLY A 358 -26.05 -14.63 -19.15
CA GLY A 358 -26.36 -16.04 -19.41
C GLY A 358 -26.57 -16.86 -18.13
N ASP A 359 -27.17 -18.04 -18.31
CA ASP A 359 -27.46 -18.99 -17.22
C ASP A 359 -26.18 -19.57 -16.57
N ASP A 360 -25.01 -19.33 -17.18
CA ASP A 360 -23.69 -19.70 -16.63
C ASP A 360 -23.25 -18.78 -15.46
N LYS A 361 -23.96 -17.67 -15.24
CA LYS A 361 -23.74 -16.76 -14.11
C LYS A 361 -24.99 -16.66 -13.26
N ASN A 362 -24.81 -16.52 -11.95
CA ASN A 362 -25.91 -16.18 -11.06
C ASN A 362 -26.19 -14.67 -11.17
N ALA A 363 -27.29 -14.31 -11.84
CA ALA A 363 -27.73 -12.92 -12.04
C ALA A 363 -28.08 -12.17 -10.74
N TYR A 364 -28.25 -12.89 -9.63
CA TYR A 364 -28.60 -12.33 -8.32
C TYR A 364 -27.44 -12.35 -7.32
N ALA A 365 -26.37 -13.11 -7.59
CA ALA A 365 -25.19 -13.11 -6.72
C ALA A 365 -24.45 -11.78 -6.84
N VAL A 366 -24.22 -11.14 -5.70
CA VAL A 366 -23.44 -9.91 -5.61
C VAL A 366 -22.36 -10.06 -4.55
N ASP A 367 -21.14 -9.71 -4.93
CA ASP A 367 -20.06 -9.45 -3.97
C ASP A 367 -20.34 -8.11 -3.29
N SER A 368 -20.23 -8.01 -1.97
CA SER A 368 -20.95 -6.99 -1.20
C SER A 368 -20.62 -5.55 -1.64
N TRP A 369 -19.38 -5.27 -2.01
CA TRP A 369 -18.96 -3.97 -2.52
C TRP A 369 -19.53 -3.59 -3.90
N TYR A 370 -19.88 -4.56 -4.75
CA TYR A 370 -20.43 -4.33 -6.10
C TYR A 370 -21.79 -3.62 -6.08
N LEU A 371 -22.51 -3.63 -4.94
CA LEU A 371 -23.72 -2.81 -4.81
C LEU A 371 -23.38 -1.32 -4.68
N TYR A 372 -22.31 -0.98 -3.96
CA TYR A 372 -22.00 0.38 -3.54
C TYR A 372 -21.07 1.11 -4.50
N HIS A 373 -20.14 0.38 -5.13
CA HIS A 373 -19.17 0.98 -6.03
C HIS A 373 -19.80 1.65 -7.27
N PRO A 374 -20.75 1.02 -7.99
CA PRO A 374 -21.46 1.70 -9.08
C PRO A 374 -22.17 2.97 -8.60
N LEU A 375 -22.76 2.96 -7.40
CA LEU A 375 -23.43 4.13 -6.82
C LEU A 375 -22.46 5.28 -6.52
N MET A 376 -21.26 4.96 -6.04
CA MET A 376 -20.19 5.95 -5.86
C MET A 376 -19.90 6.70 -7.16
N ASN A 377 -19.78 5.98 -8.27
CA ASN A 377 -19.51 6.59 -9.58
C ASN A 377 -20.72 7.32 -10.17
N LEU A 378 -21.95 6.83 -9.96
CA LEU A 378 -23.14 7.60 -10.34
C LEU A 378 -23.24 8.93 -9.59
N ALA A 379 -22.87 8.95 -8.30
CA ALA A 379 -22.83 10.19 -7.54
C ALA A 379 -21.74 11.16 -8.02
N ARG A 380 -20.55 10.64 -8.41
CA ARG A 380 -19.50 11.46 -9.05
C ARG A 380 -20.00 12.08 -10.36
N LEU A 381 -20.64 11.29 -11.23
CA LEU A 381 -21.27 11.78 -12.46
C LEU A 381 -22.37 12.81 -12.19
N ALA A 382 -23.22 12.58 -11.18
CA ALA A 382 -24.26 13.52 -10.78
C ALA A 382 -23.70 14.88 -10.33
N LYS A 383 -22.58 14.87 -9.60
CA LYS A 383 -21.87 16.11 -9.20
C LYS A 383 -21.28 16.87 -10.38
N LEU A 384 -20.92 16.17 -11.46
CA LEU A 384 -20.52 16.76 -12.75
C LEU A 384 -21.73 17.24 -13.58
N GLY A 385 -22.96 17.07 -13.08
CA GLY A 385 -24.19 17.56 -13.69
C GLY A 385 -24.97 16.52 -14.50
N ASP A 386 -24.57 15.26 -14.53
CA ASP A 386 -25.30 14.20 -15.22
C ASP A 386 -26.62 13.88 -14.52
N LYS A 387 -27.73 14.30 -15.12
CA LYS A 387 -29.08 14.14 -14.58
C LYS A 387 -29.60 12.71 -14.64
N ASN A 388 -29.14 11.91 -15.60
CA ASN A 388 -29.53 10.51 -15.68
C ASN A 388 -28.83 9.71 -14.58
N ALA A 389 -27.53 9.93 -14.39
CA ALA A 389 -26.78 9.34 -13.29
C ALA A 389 -27.36 9.74 -11.93
N GLU A 390 -27.73 11.01 -11.76
CA GLU A 390 -28.40 11.50 -10.54
C GLU A 390 -29.72 10.77 -10.26
N ALA A 391 -30.55 10.55 -11.28
CA ALA A 391 -31.82 9.85 -11.15
C ALA A 391 -31.62 8.38 -10.73
N LEU A 392 -30.68 7.67 -11.37
CA LEU A 392 -30.35 6.28 -11.08
C LEU A 392 -29.76 6.10 -9.67
N PHE A 393 -28.87 7.02 -9.29
CA PHE A 393 -28.29 7.06 -7.94
C PHE A 393 -29.39 7.21 -6.89
N ARG A 394 -30.22 8.25 -7.01
CA ARG A 394 -31.32 8.52 -6.07
C ARG A 394 -32.33 7.37 -6.02
N GLY A 395 -32.62 6.75 -7.17
CA GLY A 395 -33.51 5.59 -7.27
C GLY A 395 -33.00 4.38 -6.49
N SER A 396 -31.68 4.23 -6.36
CA SER A 396 -31.03 3.07 -5.72
C SER A 396 -30.78 3.23 -4.22
N LEU A 397 -30.81 4.46 -3.69
CA LEU A 397 -30.45 4.74 -2.29
C LEU A 397 -31.32 3.99 -1.27
N GLY A 398 -32.63 3.88 -1.53
CA GLY A 398 -33.54 3.16 -0.64
C GLY A 398 -33.19 1.68 -0.50
N PHE A 399 -32.79 1.04 -1.59
CA PHE A 399 -32.35 -0.35 -1.59
C PHE A 399 -30.99 -0.51 -0.90
N ALA A 400 -30.04 0.38 -1.17
CA ALA A 400 -28.73 0.40 -0.54
C ALA A 400 -28.82 0.46 1.00
N VAL A 401 -29.67 1.34 1.52
CA VAL A 401 -29.97 1.47 2.96
C VAL A 401 -30.63 0.20 3.51
N LYS A 402 -31.60 -0.36 2.78
CA LYS A 402 -32.27 -1.62 3.17
C LYS A 402 -31.26 -2.77 3.32
N ALA A 403 -30.32 -2.91 2.39
CA ALA A 403 -29.27 -3.93 2.44
C ALA A 403 -28.34 -3.71 3.64
N ALA A 404 -27.88 -2.47 3.87
CA ALA A 404 -27.02 -2.13 5.01
C ALA A 404 -27.69 -2.46 6.36
N GLN A 405 -28.95 -2.07 6.53
CA GLN A 405 -29.72 -2.35 7.73
C GLN A 405 -29.99 -3.86 7.93
N HIS A 406 -30.23 -4.60 6.85
CA HIS A 406 -30.42 -6.06 6.91
C HIS A 406 -29.18 -6.76 7.48
N PHE A 407 -28.00 -6.41 6.98
CA PHE A 407 -26.72 -6.94 7.45
C PHE A 407 -26.19 -6.24 8.71
N LYS A 408 -26.97 -5.31 9.30
CA LYS A 408 -26.57 -4.52 10.48
C LYS A 408 -25.20 -3.85 10.28
N TYR A 409 -24.95 -3.37 9.07
CA TYR A 409 -23.71 -2.73 8.65
C TYR A 409 -22.45 -3.62 8.82
N LYS A 410 -22.62 -4.95 8.73
CA LYS A 410 -21.53 -5.95 8.65
C LYS A 410 -21.83 -6.94 7.54
N TRP A 411 -21.19 -6.75 6.38
CA TRP A 411 -21.53 -7.47 5.17
C TRP A 411 -20.83 -8.83 5.07
N PRO A 412 -21.51 -9.87 4.52
CA PRO A 412 -20.84 -11.09 4.09
C PRO A 412 -19.93 -10.79 2.88
N ILE A 413 -19.15 -11.77 2.41
CA ILE A 413 -18.44 -11.62 1.12
C ILE A 413 -19.45 -11.56 -0.03
N GLN A 414 -20.39 -12.51 -0.09
CA GLN A 414 -21.39 -12.58 -1.16
C GLN A 414 -22.77 -12.92 -0.63
N TYR A 415 -23.80 -12.36 -1.26
CA TYR A 415 -25.20 -12.62 -0.96
C TYR A 415 -26.08 -12.56 -2.23
N ASP A 416 -27.31 -13.07 -2.13
CA ASP A 416 -28.33 -12.93 -3.17
C ASP A 416 -29.06 -11.59 -3.02
N ILE A 417 -28.98 -10.73 -4.04
CA ILE A 417 -29.55 -9.38 -3.99
C ILE A 417 -31.09 -9.36 -3.94
N SER A 418 -31.77 -10.45 -4.28
CA SER A 418 -33.24 -10.48 -4.29
C SER A 418 -33.85 -10.63 -2.89
N ASP A 419 -33.19 -11.39 -2.01
CA ASP A 419 -33.71 -11.73 -0.68
C ASP A 419 -32.70 -11.59 0.48
N PHE A 420 -31.44 -11.24 0.17
CA PHE A 420 -30.30 -11.11 1.09
C PHE A 420 -29.81 -12.41 1.73
N SER A 421 -30.14 -13.57 1.16
CA SER A 421 -29.55 -14.84 1.59
C SER A 421 -28.03 -14.86 1.37
N ILE A 422 -27.28 -15.29 2.39
CA ILE A 422 -25.82 -15.32 2.35
C ILE A 422 -25.35 -16.47 1.45
N ILE A 423 -24.47 -16.16 0.50
CA ILE A 423 -23.81 -17.13 -0.38
C ILE A 423 -22.44 -17.50 0.20
N THR A 424 -21.64 -16.49 0.54
CA THR A 424 -20.31 -16.65 1.13
C THR A 424 -20.20 -15.69 2.31
N GLU A 425 -20.13 -16.23 3.53
CA GLU A 425 -20.20 -15.44 4.76
C GLU A 425 -18.89 -14.71 5.06
N ALA A 426 -17.79 -15.44 5.20
CA ALA A 426 -16.54 -14.93 5.76
C ALA A 426 -15.31 -15.43 4.99
N HIS A 427 -14.21 -14.68 5.09
CA HIS A 427 -12.94 -15.02 4.44
C HIS A 427 -12.12 -16.00 5.29
N ASN A 428 -12.41 -16.08 6.58
CA ASN A 428 -11.71 -16.96 7.52
C ASN A 428 -12.67 -17.55 8.57
N SER A 429 -12.11 -18.38 9.47
CA SER A 429 -12.85 -19.00 10.56
C SER A 429 -13.31 -18.04 11.67
N ASP A 430 -12.82 -16.80 11.66
CA ASP A 430 -13.17 -15.78 12.65
C ASP A 430 -14.50 -15.05 12.30
N GLY A 431 -15.12 -15.43 11.17
CA GLY A 431 -16.43 -14.91 10.77
C GLY A 431 -16.38 -13.50 10.18
N LEU A 432 -15.19 -13.03 9.81
CA LEU A 432 -15.02 -11.72 9.17
C LEU A 432 -15.44 -11.81 7.69
N GLY A 433 -16.49 -11.07 7.33
CA GLY A 433 -16.95 -10.91 5.95
C GLY A 433 -16.10 -9.91 5.17
N GLN A 434 -16.77 -9.05 4.42
CA GLN A 434 -16.13 -7.96 3.68
C GLN A 434 -16.08 -6.69 4.54
N THR A 435 -15.17 -6.66 5.51
CA THR A 435 -15.18 -5.73 6.65
C THR A 435 -15.20 -4.25 6.22
N ASP A 436 -14.45 -3.87 5.19
CA ASP A 436 -14.33 -2.48 4.73
C ASP A 436 -15.46 -1.99 3.81
N VAL A 437 -16.47 -2.83 3.50
CA VAL A 437 -17.69 -2.39 2.79
C VAL A 437 -18.43 -1.28 3.54
N GLY A 438 -18.40 -1.30 4.87
CA GLY A 438 -18.99 -0.21 5.66
C GLY A 438 -18.33 1.16 5.39
N GLY A 439 -17.05 1.17 5.01
CA GLY A 439 -16.31 2.37 4.66
C GLY A 439 -16.79 2.98 3.34
N ILE A 440 -16.85 2.19 2.26
CA ILE A 440 -17.37 2.68 0.97
C ILE A 440 -18.87 3.02 1.06
N TYR A 441 -19.68 2.25 1.81
CA TYR A 441 -21.08 2.59 2.05
C TYR A 441 -21.21 3.96 2.72
N ALA A 442 -20.45 4.22 3.78
CA ALA A 442 -20.45 5.52 4.44
C ALA A 442 -20.06 6.66 3.48
N TYR A 443 -19.05 6.44 2.62
CA TYR A 443 -18.69 7.42 1.58
C TYR A 443 -19.86 7.70 0.62
N VAL A 444 -20.54 6.66 0.13
CA VAL A 444 -21.72 6.78 -0.75
C VAL A 444 -22.87 7.53 -0.05
N MET A 445 -23.12 7.26 1.23
CA MET A 445 -24.15 7.95 2.01
C MET A 445 -23.80 9.43 2.24
N ILE A 446 -22.53 9.77 2.43
CA ILE A 446 -22.09 11.18 2.48
C ILE A 446 -22.33 11.86 1.14
N GLN A 447 -22.04 11.19 0.02
CA GLN A 447 -22.35 11.73 -1.32
C GLN A 447 -23.87 11.91 -1.53
N ALA A 448 -24.68 11.00 -0.98
CA ALA A 448 -26.13 11.14 -0.98
C ALA A 448 -26.58 12.37 -0.19
N TRP A 449 -26.03 12.61 0.99
CA TRP A 449 -26.28 13.84 1.74
C TRP A 449 -25.86 15.09 0.96
N GLU A 450 -24.65 15.11 0.37
CA GLU A 450 -24.16 16.25 -0.43
C GLU A 450 -25.09 16.60 -1.60
N LEU A 451 -25.72 15.60 -2.23
CA LEU A 451 -26.65 15.80 -3.35
C LEU A 451 -28.09 16.11 -2.90
N THR A 452 -28.51 15.66 -1.72
CA THR A 452 -29.93 15.68 -1.31
C THR A 452 -30.24 16.67 -0.19
N GLY A 453 -29.26 16.96 0.68
CA GLY A 453 -29.45 17.64 1.96
C GLY A 453 -30.20 16.82 3.02
N ASP A 454 -30.52 15.55 2.76
CA ASP A 454 -31.29 14.70 3.67
C ASP A 454 -30.39 14.08 4.76
N VAL A 455 -30.58 14.51 6.00
CA VAL A 455 -29.77 14.12 7.17
C VAL A 455 -29.77 12.62 7.41
N LYS A 456 -30.81 11.88 7.00
CA LYS A 456 -30.85 10.42 7.21
C LYS A 456 -29.64 9.71 6.60
N TYR A 457 -29.06 10.23 5.52
CA TYR A 457 -27.88 9.61 4.91
C TYR A 457 -26.62 9.85 5.75
N LEU A 458 -26.52 10.97 6.48
CA LEU A 458 -25.46 11.13 7.47
C LEU A 458 -25.62 10.13 8.62
N ASP A 459 -26.85 9.91 9.10
CA ASP A 459 -27.13 8.92 10.15
C ASP A 459 -26.71 7.51 9.72
N GLU A 460 -26.98 7.13 8.47
CA GLU A 460 -26.55 5.86 7.86
C GLU A 460 -25.02 5.75 7.77
N ALA A 461 -24.32 6.82 7.36
CA ALA A 461 -22.86 6.85 7.33
C ALA A 461 -22.26 6.67 8.73
N HIS A 462 -22.81 7.36 9.74
CA HIS A 462 -22.41 7.21 11.14
C HIS A 462 -22.64 5.80 11.66
N ALA A 463 -23.80 5.19 11.36
CA ALA A 463 -24.12 3.84 11.79
C ALA A 463 -23.13 2.81 11.22
N ALA A 464 -22.79 2.94 9.94
CA ALA A 464 -21.84 2.04 9.29
C ALA A 464 -20.40 2.19 9.81
N LEU A 465 -19.90 3.40 9.99
CA LEU A 465 -18.56 3.57 10.56
C LEU A 465 -18.49 3.14 12.02
N HIS A 466 -19.59 3.25 12.78
CA HIS A 466 -19.63 2.80 14.17
C HIS A 466 -19.39 1.28 14.29
N THR A 467 -19.87 0.47 13.35
CA THR A 467 -19.72 -1.00 13.39
C THR A 467 -18.31 -1.49 13.01
N LEU A 468 -17.49 -0.62 12.42
CA LEU A 468 -16.09 -0.91 12.03
C LEU A 468 -15.07 -0.60 13.12
N LYS A 469 -15.51 -0.10 14.28
CA LYS A 469 -14.62 0.11 15.42
C LYS A 469 -14.16 -1.23 15.98
N ASN A 470 -12.88 -1.30 16.37
CA ASN A 470 -12.17 -2.42 16.97
C ASN A 470 -11.73 -3.54 16.00
N GLU A 471 -11.87 -3.37 14.69
CA GLU A 471 -11.39 -4.34 13.68
C GLU A 471 -9.85 -4.24 13.49
N ARG A 472 -9.21 -3.17 13.96
CA ARG A 472 -7.75 -2.94 13.94
C ARG A 472 -7.15 -3.19 12.55
N PHE A 473 -6.06 -3.93 12.46
CA PHE A 473 -5.40 -4.29 11.20
C PHE A 473 -6.19 -5.34 10.39
N GLU A 474 -7.25 -5.93 10.93
CA GLU A 474 -8.15 -6.87 10.24
C GLU A 474 -9.28 -6.13 9.47
N LEU A 475 -9.30 -4.79 9.53
CA LEU A 475 -10.29 -3.98 8.83
C LEU A 475 -10.20 -4.13 7.30
N VAL A 476 -8.99 -4.22 6.75
CA VAL A 476 -8.79 -4.37 5.30
C VAL A 476 -9.28 -5.73 4.86
N TYR A 477 -10.24 -5.73 3.95
CA TYR A 477 -10.51 -6.87 3.08
C TYR A 477 -10.13 -6.57 1.64
N GLN A 478 -10.50 -5.40 1.10
CA GLN A 478 -10.16 -4.93 -0.25
C GLN A 478 -9.67 -3.48 -0.21
N THR A 479 -8.43 -3.26 -0.66
CA THR A 479 -7.65 -2.09 -0.23
C THR A 479 -8.15 -0.73 -0.76
N ASN A 480 -8.83 -0.70 -1.91
CA ASN A 480 -9.55 0.48 -2.40
C ASN A 480 -10.72 0.89 -1.49
N LEU A 481 -11.51 -0.06 -0.98
CA LEU A 481 -12.64 0.21 -0.10
C LEU A 481 -12.16 0.82 1.22
N THR A 482 -11.07 0.27 1.74
CA THR A 482 -10.38 0.81 2.92
C THR A 482 -9.94 2.26 2.69
N ALA A 483 -9.38 2.58 1.52
CA ALA A 483 -8.97 3.96 1.20
C ALA A 483 -10.17 4.92 1.18
N TRP A 484 -11.30 4.53 0.58
CA TRP A 484 -12.53 5.33 0.59
C TRP A 484 -13.16 5.46 1.98
N GLY A 485 -13.04 4.45 2.83
CA GLY A 485 -13.44 4.52 4.24
C GLY A 485 -12.67 5.59 5.02
N ALA A 486 -11.37 5.75 4.76
CA ALA A 486 -10.57 6.83 5.34
C ALA A 486 -11.09 8.21 4.91
N VAL A 487 -11.46 8.39 3.64
CA VAL A 487 -12.05 9.64 3.13
C VAL A 487 -13.41 9.91 3.78
N ALA A 488 -14.26 8.90 3.93
CA ALA A 488 -15.55 9.04 4.61
C ALA A 488 -15.39 9.55 6.05
N CYS A 489 -14.46 8.96 6.81
CA CYS A 489 -14.11 9.42 8.15
C CYS A 489 -13.65 10.89 8.15
N LEU A 490 -12.74 11.27 7.26
CA LEU A 490 -12.26 12.65 7.16
C LEU A 490 -13.39 13.63 6.87
N LYS A 491 -14.29 13.30 5.95
CA LYS A 491 -15.45 14.16 5.61
C LYS A 491 -16.37 14.39 6.80
N LEU A 492 -16.70 13.35 7.57
CA LEU A 492 -17.54 13.51 8.76
C LEU A 492 -16.84 14.34 9.84
N TRP A 493 -15.53 14.18 10.01
CA TRP A 493 -14.77 15.02 10.91
C TRP A 493 -14.72 16.49 10.47
N LEU A 494 -14.66 16.76 9.16
CA LEU A 494 -14.73 18.14 8.65
C LEU A 494 -16.10 18.78 8.93
N MET A 495 -17.18 17.99 9.02
CA MET A 495 -18.51 18.46 9.41
C MET A 495 -18.64 18.67 10.93
N ASP A 496 -18.03 17.79 11.73
CA ASP A 496 -17.96 17.88 13.19
C ASP A 496 -16.52 17.62 13.68
N LYS A 497 -15.77 18.70 13.86
CA LYS A 497 -14.37 18.68 14.29
C LYS A 497 -14.17 18.09 15.69
N SER A 498 -15.24 17.94 16.49
CA SER A 498 -15.20 17.35 17.83
C SER A 498 -15.35 15.83 17.85
N SER A 499 -15.71 15.24 16.70
CA SER A 499 -15.90 13.79 16.56
C SER A 499 -14.59 13.00 16.51
N ASP A 500 -14.66 11.71 16.83
CA ASP A 500 -13.51 10.79 16.76
C ASP A 500 -13.15 10.34 15.32
N TYR A 501 -13.84 10.81 14.29
CA TYR A 501 -13.69 10.27 12.94
C TYR A 501 -12.29 10.51 12.35
N MET A 502 -11.60 11.60 12.69
CA MET A 502 -10.18 11.76 12.31
C MET A 502 -9.34 10.60 12.85
N HIS A 503 -9.47 10.28 14.13
CA HIS A 503 -8.75 9.17 14.75
C HIS A 503 -9.15 7.81 14.17
N GLN A 504 -10.43 7.63 13.84
CA GLN A 504 -10.90 6.42 13.16
C GLN A 504 -10.31 6.28 11.76
N SER A 505 -10.10 7.39 11.03
CA SER A 505 -9.46 7.35 9.71
C SER A 505 -8.05 6.74 9.76
N PHE A 506 -7.35 6.87 10.90
CA PHE A 506 -6.04 6.25 11.09
C PHE A 506 -6.11 4.72 11.13
N ALA A 507 -7.20 4.10 11.58
CA ALA A 507 -7.35 2.64 11.51
C ALA A 507 -7.42 2.14 10.07
N PHE A 508 -8.14 2.85 9.19
CA PHE A 508 -8.17 2.57 7.75
C PHE A 508 -6.78 2.75 7.13
N ILE A 509 -6.12 3.88 7.40
CA ILE A 509 -4.79 4.19 6.83
C ILE A 509 -3.74 3.19 7.33
N ALA A 510 -3.72 2.86 8.62
CA ALA A 510 -2.77 1.89 9.18
C ALA A 510 -2.97 0.49 8.57
N SER A 511 -4.22 0.06 8.40
CA SER A 511 -4.53 -1.22 7.76
C SER A 511 -4.13 -1.24 6.29
N PHE A 512 -4.38 -0.15 5.56
CA PHE A 512 -3.93 0.00 4.17
C PHE A 512 -2.40 -0.11 4.06
N LEU A 513 -1.67 0.65 4.88
CA LEU A 513 -0.20 0.66 4.88
C LEU A 513 0.41 -0.68 5.28
N HIS A 514 -0.27 -1.44 6.14
CA HIS A 514 0.11 -2.80 6.50
C HIS A 514 -0.02 -3.78 5.31
N ASN A 515 -0.92 -3.50 4.37
CA ASN A 515 -1.12 -4.26 3.16
C ASN A 515 -0.24 -3.79 1.98
N CYS A 516 0.72 -2.89 2.21
CA CYS A 516 1.64 -2.43 1.17
C CYS A 516 2.94 -3.26 1.12
N GLU A 517 3.45 -3.50 -0.09
CA GLU A 517 4.79 -4.00 -0.36
C GLU A 517 5.81 -2.86 -0.16
N LEU A 518 6.31 -2.67 1.06
CA LEU A 518 7.29 -1.63 1.41
C LEU A 518 8.75 -2.02 1.11
N TRP A 519 8.97 -2.65 -0.04
CA TRP A 519 10.26 -3.10 -0.54
C TRP A 519 10.22 -3.30 -2.06
N ASP A 520 11.38 -3.23 -2.70
CA ASP A 520 11.51 -3.39 -4.15
C ASP A 520 12.11 -4.77 -4.45
N SER A 521 11.36 -5.60 -5.15
CA SER A 521 11.69 -7.00 -5.39
C SER A 521 12.49 -7.18 -6.65
N GLU A 522 13.57 -7.93 -6.55
CA GLU A 522 14.36 -8.39 -7.70
C GLU A 522 14.17 -9.90 -7.94
N ILE A 523 13.11 -10.50 -7.37
CA ILE A 523 12.86 -11.93 -7.50
C ILE A 523 12.20 -12.23 -8.85
N GLY A 524 12.76 -13.18 -9.60
CA GLY A 524 12.15 -13.65 -10.85
C GLY A 524 11.86 -12.52 -11.85
N ASN A 525 10.62 -12.42 -12.30
CA ASN A 525 10.20 -11.38 -13.23
C ASN A 525 10.10 -9.98 -12.61
N ALA A 526 10.14 -9.84 -11.28
CA ALA A 526 10.10 -8.54 -10.60
C ALA A 526 11.34 -7.67 -10.91
N THR A 527 12.43 -8.27 -11.40
CA THR A 527 13.58 -7.53 -11.96
C THR A 527 13.23 -6.58 -13.12
N ALA A 528 12.06 -6.75 -13.75
CA ALA A 528 11.63 -5.97 -14.91
C ALA A 528 10.72 -4.78 -14.55
N TYR A 529 10.32 -4.62 -13.30
CA TYR A 529 9.43 -3.57 -12.82
C TYR A 529 9.80 -3.15 -11.40
N THR A 530 9.18 -2.09 -10.89
CA THR A 530 9.20 -1.81 -9.45
C THR A 530 7.85 -2.14 -8.85
N ASN A 531 7.84 -2.71 -7.65
CA ASN A 531 6.66 -2.98 -6.84
C ASN A 531 6.66 -2.16 -5.55
N PHE A 532 7.69 -1.33 -5.33
CA PHE A 532 7.86 -0.59 -4.09
C PHE A 532 6.65 0.31 -3.79
N PHE A 533 6.14 0.18 -2.58
CA PHE A 533 4.94 0.85 -2.07
C PHE A 533 3.63 0.46 -2.79
N GLY A 534 3.64 -0.62 -3.59
CA GLY A 534 2.43 -1.24 -4.12
C GLY A 534 1.53 -1.77 -3.02
N VAL A 535 0.23 -1.91 -3.28
CA VAL A 535 -0.74 -2.47 -2.32
C VAL A 535 -1.38 -3.76 -2.86
N THR A 536 -1.41 -4.82 -2.05
CA THR A 536 -2.12 -6.04 -2.45
C THR A 536 -3.63 -5.83 -2.47
N CYS A 537 -4.33 -6.51 -3.39
CA CYS A 537 -5.73 -6.19 -3.65
C CYS A 537 -6.67 -6.61 -2.51
N LEU A 538 -6.40 -7.78 -1.91
CA LEU A 538 -7.15 -8.31 -0.77
C LEU A 538 -6.28 -8.44 0.48
N HIS A 539 -6.93 -8.72 1.60
CA HIS A 539 -6.31 -9.00 2.90
C HIS A 539 -5.07 -9.93 2.79
N ASP A 540 -5.22 -11.04 2.08
CA ASP A 540 -4.24 -12.11 1.89
C ASP A 540 -3.94 -12.42 0.41
N ALA A 541 -4.26 -11.48 -0.50
CA ALA A 541 -3.96 -11.67 -1.91
C ALA A 541 -2.44 -11.72 -2.16
N PRO A 542 -1.96 -12.59 -3.07
CA PRO A 542 -0.54 -12.69 -3.39
C PRO A 542 -0.08 -11.66 -4.44
N TYR A 543 -0.95 -10.73 -4.85
CA TYR A 543 -0.69 -9.80 -5.94
C TYR A 543 -1.22 -8.39 -5.69
N LEU A 544 -0.57 -7.42 -6.33
CA LEU A 544 -1.03 -6.06 -6.53
C LEU A 544 -2.06 -6.06 -7.66
N ALA A 545 -3.16 -5.33 -7.51
CA ALA A 545 -4.13 -5.17 -8.59
C ALA A 545 -4.22 -3.75 -9.12
N ALA A 546 -4.29 -3.61 -10.45
CA ALA A 546 -4.32 -2.31 -11.11
C ALA A 546 -5.49 -1.44 -10.61
N TYR A 547 -6.67 -2.05 -10.50
CA TYR A 547 -7.88 -1.38 -10.03
C TYR A 547 -7.76 -0.81 -8.62
N GLU A 548 -7.38 -1.65 -7.66
CA GLU A 548 -7.22 -1.24 -6.27
C GLU A 548 -6.18 -0.12 -6.12
N CYS A 549 -5.09 -0.21 -6.88
CA CYS A 549 -4.01 0.77 -6.82
C CYS A 549 -4.44 2.17 -7.29
N PHE A 550 -5.16 2.28 -8.41
CA PHE A 550 -5.57 3.60 -8.91
C PHE A 550 -6.74 4.20 -8.12
N GLU A 551 -7.70 3.38 -7.64
CA GLU A 551 -8.79 3.88 -6.79
C GLU A 551 -8.24 4.34 -5.43
N ALA A 552 -7.26 3.64 -4.84
CA ALA A 552 -6.57 4.10 -3.64
C ALA A 552 -5.81 5.42 -3.88
N PHE A 553 -5.14 5.56 -5.04
CA PHE A 553 -4.50 6.81 -5.43
C PHE A 553 -5.51 7.96 -5.51
N ALA A 554 -6.69 7.71 -6.09
CA ALA A 554 -7.77 8.69 -6.19
C ALA A 554 -8.34 9.06 -4.80
N ALA A 555 -8.55 8.07 -3.94
CA ALA A 555 -9.04 8.28 -2.58
C ALA A 555 -8.08 9.13 -1.75
N PHE A 556 -6.78 8.84 -1.82
CA PHE A 556 -5.78 9.59 -1.07
C PHE A 556 -5.49 10.97 -1.65
N ASP A 557 -5.67 11.18 -2.96
CA ASP A 557 -5.70 12.54 -3.51
C ASP A 557 -6.81 13.38 -2.86
N GLU A 558 -8.03 12.82 -2.75
CA GLU A 558 -9.15 13.50 -2.08
C GLU A 558 -8.86 13.70 -0.57
N TYR A 559 -8.35 12.68 0.13
CA TYR A 559 -7.99 12.77 1.54
C TYR A 559 -6.97 13.89 1.81
N LEU A 560 -5.89 13.94 1.02
CA LEU A 560 -4.83 14.93 1.17
C LEU A 560 -5.34 16.35 0.87
N ARG A 561 -6.15 16.53 -0.17
CA ARG A 561 -6.71 17.84 -0.55
C ARG A 561 -7.73 18.35 0.46
N LEU A 562 -8.59 17.47 1.00
CA LEU A 562 -9.57 17.83 2.03
C LEU A 562 -8.91 18.11 3.39
N GLY A 563 -7.92 17.29 3.76
CA GLY A 563 -7.27 17.34 5.07
C GLY A 563 -6.22 18.45 5.21
N GLY A 564 -5.52 18.76 4.12
CA GLY A 564 -4.52 19.82 4.07
C GLY A 564 -3.45 19.70 5.16
N GLU A 565 -3.25 20.78 5.92
CA GLU A 565 -2.29 20.84 7.03
C GLU A 565 -2.86 20.32 8.37
N GLU A 566 -4.16 20.03 8.44
CA GLU A 566 -4.81 19.59 9.70
C GLU A 566 -4.70 18.07 9.94
N ILE A 567 -4.41 17.28 8.90
CA ILE A 567 -4.17 15.84 9.06
C ILE A 567 -2.81 15.56 9.69
N LEU A 568 -2.69 14.39 10.32
CA LEU A 568 -1.46 13.93 10.95
C LEU A 568 -0.28 14.00 9.96
N PRO A 569 0.84 14.70 10.28
CA PRO A 569 1.97 14.83 9.36
C PRO A 569 2.54 13.49 8.88
N ALA A 570 2.56 12.48 9.75
CA ALA A 570 2.98 11.12 9.40
C ALA A 570 2.06 10.47 8.35
N ALA A 571 0.73 10.62 8.49
CA ALA A 571 -0.23 10.15 7.49
C ALA A 571 -0.04 10.92 6.17
N ARG A 572 0.09 12.25 6.22
CA ARG A 572 0.35 13.06 5.03
C ARG A 572 1.62 12.60 4.30
N LEU A 573 2.69 12.30 5.03
CA LEU A 573 3.94 11.81 4.46
C LEU A 573 3.73 10.49 3.71
N LEU A 574 3.17 9.48 4.38
CA LEU A 574 3.04 8.14 3.81
C LEU A 574 2.02 8.09 2.66
N LEU A 575 0.91 8.83 2.74
CA LEU A 575 -0.09 8.90 1.68
C LEU A 575 0.43 9.67 0.45
N CYS A 576 1.20 10.74 0.64
CA CYS A 576 1.87 11.43 -0.45
C CYS A 576 2.91 10.54 -1.13
N GLU A 577 3.71 9.80 -0.35
CA GLU A 577 4.68 8.87 -0.90
C GLU A 577 4.00 7.72 -1.64
N PHE A 578 2.96 7.09 -1.09
CA PHE A 578 2.16 6.10 -1.82
C PHE A 578 1.71 6.64 -3.18
N ARG A 579 1.14 7.85 -3.23
CA ARG A 579 0.73 8.45 -4.52
C ARG A 579 1.90 8.63 -5.49
N ARG A 580 3.04 9.08 -4.99
CA ARG A 580 4.26 9.28 -5.79
C ARG A 580 4.73 7.96 -6.42
N TYR A 581 4.78 6.86 -5.66
CA TYR A 581 5.19 5.55 -6.19
C TYR A 581 4.10 4.90 -7.04
N ALA A 582 2.81 5.12 -6.75
CA ALA A 582 1.71 4.63 -7.58
C ALA A 582 1.76 5.18 -9.01
N LEU A 583 2.26 6.40 -9.23
CA LEU A 583 2.50 6.92 -10.58
C LEU A 583 3.56 6.13 -11.36
N ASP A 584 4.44 5.41 -10.67
CA ASP A 584 5.52 4.59 -11.23
C ASP A 584 5.12 3.12 -11.37
N PHE A 585 4.90 2.42 -10.26
CA PHE A 585 4.68 0.96 -10.30
C PHE A 585 3.45 0.57 -11.13
N THR A 586 2.41 1.42 -11.17
CA THR A 586 1.20 1.11 -11.93
C THR A 586 1.39 1.16 -13.44
N TRP A 587 2.46 1.80 -13.92
CA TRP A 587 2.82 1.77 -15.34
C TRP A 587 3.13 0.34 -15.81
N PHE A 588 3.65 -0.50 -14.92
CA PHE A 588 4.05 -1.87 -15.21
C PHE A 588 2.88 -2.88 -15.25
N PHE A 589 1.66 -2.45 -14.93
CA PHE A 589 0.47 -3.26 -15.26
C PHE A 589 0.23 -3.32 -16.77
N TYR A 590 0.74 -2.38 -17.56
CA TYR A 590 0.50 -2.40 -19.00
C TYR A 590 1.42 -3.41 -19.70
N PRO A 591 0.87 -4.36 -20.47
CA PRO A 591 1.66 -5.47 -21.01
C PRO A 591 2.74 -5.02 -22.00
N ASP A 592 2.58 -3.88 -22.68
CA ASP A 592 3.58 -3.31 -23.59
C ASP A 592 4.86 -2.81 -22.87
N THR A 593 4.82 -2.73 -21.54
CA THR A 593 5.94 -2.28 -20.70
C THR A 593 6.74 -3.43 -20.12
N LEU A 594 6.20 -4.66 -20.18
CA LEU A 594 6.80 -5.84 -19.60
C LEU A 594 7.52 -6.69 -20.67
N PRO A 595 8.60 -7.40 -20.31
CA PRO A 595 9.20 -8.37 -21.20
C PRO A 595 8.27 -9.58 -21.39
N GLU A 596 8.34 -10.24 -22.54
CA GLU A 596 7.41 -11.32 -22.93
C GLU A 596 7.37 -12.50 -21.93
N ASN A 597 8.48 -12.78 -21.22
CA ASN A 597 8.55 -13.83 -20.20
C ASN A 597 7.94 -13.44 -18.85
N ALA A 598 7.68 -12.14 -18.64
CA ALA A 598 7.00 -11.63 -17.45
C ALA A 598 5.47 -11.61 -17.58
N ILE A 599 4.93 -12.01 -18.72
CA ILE A 599 3.49 -12.02 -19.01
C ILE A 599 2.99 -13.46 -19.01
N ALA A 600 1.84 -13.72 -18.38
CA ALA A 600 1.19 -15.01 -18.37
C ALA A 600 0.82 -15.47 -19.79
N LYS A 601 1.11 -16.73 -20.12
CA LYS A 601 0.83 -17.31 -21.46
C LYS A 601 -0.27 -18.37 -21.44
N ASP A 602 -0.45 -19.02 -20.30
CA ASP A 602 -1.35 -20.15 -20.10
C ASP A 602 -2.18 -19.93 -18.83
N ASN A 603 -3.33 -20.60 -18.74
CA ASN A 603 -4.24 -20.59 -17.57
C ASN A 603 -4.70 -19.17 -17.13
N ILE A 604 -4.78 -18.24 -18.08
CA ILE A 604 -5.37 -16.91 -17.85
C ILE A 604 -6.84 -17.12 -17.46
N ARG A 605 -7.24 -16.60 -16.29
CA ARG A 605 -8.56 -16.86 -15.71
C ARG A 605 -9.69 -16.26 -16.55
N ASN A 606 -9.51 -15.03 -17.03
CA ASN A 606 -10.52 -14.30 -17.78
C ASN A 606 -9.95 -13.77 -19.11
N GLY A 607 -10.59 -14.14 -20.22
CA GLY A 607 -10.24 -13.62 -21.54
C GLY A 607 -8.85 -14.02 -22.00
N HIS A 608 -8.13 -13.07 -22.57
CA HIS A 608 -6.77 -13.24 -23.05
C HIS A 608 -5.98 -11.93 -22.92
N ILE A 609 -4.66 -12.00 -23.12
CA ILE A 609 -3.78 -10.82 -23.11
C ILE A 609 -3.44 -10.44 -24.55
N ASP A 610 -3.73 -9.19 -24.93
CA ASP A 610 -3.23 -8.54 -26.13
C ASP A 610 -2.30 -7.38 -25.76
N CYS A 611 -1.00 -7.57 -25.97
CA CYS A 611 0.04 -6.59 -25.68
C CYS A 611 -0.05 -5.32 -26.53
N LYS A 612 -0.90 -5.29 -27.58
CA LYS A 612 -1.11 -4.09 -28.40
C LYS A 612 -2.19 -3.18 -27.85
N LEU A 613 -3.06 -3.69 -26.97
CA LEU A 613 -4.10 -2.91 -26.32
C LEU A 613 -3.53 -2.21 -25.10
N SER A 614 -3.77 -0.90 -25.00
CA SER A 614 -3.36 -0.07 -23.88
C SER A 614 -4.31 -0.22 -22.69
N PHE A 615 -4.53 -1.46 -22.25
CA PHE A 615 -5.30 -1.83 -21.07
C PHE A 615 -4.37 -2.54 -20.07
N PRO A 616 -4.49 -2.27 -18.76
CA PRO A 616 -3.65 -2.92 -17.77
C PRO A 616 -3.98 -4.41 -17.64
N LEU A 617 -2.99 -5.21 -17.26
CA LEU A 617 -3.19 -6.50 -16.63
C LEU A 617 -3.81 -6.27 -15.26
N GLU A 618 -4.69 -7.17 -14.80
CA GLU A 618 -5.26 -7.04 -13.45
C GLU A 618 -4.16 -7.17 -12.40
N ASP A 619 -3.29 -8.17 -12.51
CA ASP A 619 -2.40 -8.63 -11.45
C ASP A 619 -0.89 -8.47 -11.75
N LEU A 620 -0.13 -8.01 -10.75
CA LEU A 620 1.33 -7.91 -10.72
C LEU A 620 1.87 -8.48 -9.38
N TYR A 621 2.98 -9.22 -9.38
CA TYR A 621 3.41 -10.03 -8.23
C TYR A 621 4.78 -9.65 -7.66
N GLY A 622 4.84 -9.18 -6.40
CA GLY A 622 6.12 -8.93 -5.73
C GLY A 622 7.05 -10.15 -5.61
N ASP A 623 6.55 -11.37 -5.84
CA ASP A 623 7.34 -12.61 -5.79
C ASP A 623 7.87 -13.10 -7.16
N GLY A 624 7.67 -12.31 -8.21
CA GLY A 624 8.26 -12.53 -9.53
C GLY A 624 7.51 -13.49 -10.46
N GLN A 625 6.27 -13.86 -10.12
CA GLN A 625 5.42 -14.62 -11.04
C GLN A 625 5.08 -13.83 -12.31
N PRO A 626 4.72 -14.51 -13.43
CA PRO A 626 4.17 -13.83 -14.60
C PRO A 626 2.90 -13.04 -14.25
N ALA A 627 2.80 -11.81 -14.74
CA ALA A 627 1.65 -10.91 -14.57
C ALA A 627 0.50 -11.26 -15.53
N GLY A 628 -0.73 -10.90 -15.17
CA GLY A 628 -1.91 -11.12 -16.00
C GLY A 628 -2.51 -12.53 -15.90
N GLN A 629 -2.25 -13.26 -14.82
CA GLN A 629 -2.86 -14.57 -14.58
C GLN A 629 -4.38 -14.45 -14.40
N VAL A 630 -4.86 -13.31 -13.90
CA VAL A 630 -6.31 -13.08 -13.77
C VAL A 630 -6.90 -12.61 -15.10
N GLY A 631 -6.22 -11.70 -15.80
CA GLY A 631 -6.60 -11.27 -17.15
C GLY A 631 -6.10 -9.86 -17.49
N GLN A 632 -6.45 -9.38 -18.69
CA GLN A 632 -6.25 -7.99 -19.08
C GLN A 632 -7.53 -7.19 -18.81
N GLU A 633 -7.45 -6.28 -17.86
CA GLU A 633 -8.53 -5.62 -17.14
C GLU A 633 -8.99 -4.34 -17.84
N VAL A 634 -10.16 -4.37 -18.50
CA VAL A 634 -10.69 -3.18 -19.20
C VAL A 634 -11.15 -2.12 -18.21
N TYR A 635 -11.70 -2.50 -17.05
CA TYR A 635 -12.11 -1.54 -16.03
C TYR A 635 -10.92 -0.84 -15.35
N GLY A 636 -9.73 -1.45 -15.40
CA GLY A 636 -8.45 -0.86 -15.00
C GLY A 636 -8.05 0.37 -15.81
N CYS A 637 -8.63 0.57 -17.00
CA CYS A 637 -8.37 1.73 -17.87
C CYS A 637 -8.63 3.08 -17.20
N GLY A 638 -9.51 3.12 -16.21
CA GLY A 638 -9.78 4.34 -15.42
C GLY A 638 -8.51 4.91 -14.78
N GLY A 639 -7.53 4.06 -14.45
CA GLY A 639 -6.25 4.48 -13.89
C GLY A 639 -5.50 5.46 -14.79
N ALA A 640 -5.39 5.20 -16.10
CA ALA A 640 -4.69 6.10 -17.02
C ALA A 640 -5.27 7.52 -17.00
N PHE A 641 -6.60 7.63 -16.94
CA PHE A 641 -7.32 8.90 -16.89
C PHE A 641 -7.12 9.61 -15.55
N VAL A 642 -7.22 8.87 -14.44
CA VAL A 642 -7.02 9.40 -13.09
C VAL A 642 -5.60 9.94 -12.91
N PHE A 643 -4.57 9.19 -13.30
CA PHE A 643 -3.18 9.64 -13.21
C PHE A 643 -2.93 10.87 -14.09
N ALA A 644 -3.47 10.88 -15.30
CA ALA A 644 -3.42 12.02 -16.23
C ALA A 644 -4.12 13.28 -15.70
N CYS A 645 -5.11 13.17 -14.82
CA CYS A 645 -5.83 14.33 -14.26
C CYS A 645 -5.22 14.84 -12.96
N ARG A 646 -4.63 13.96 -12.16
CA ARG A 646 -4.24 14.28 -10.76
C ARG A 646 -2.74 14.39 -10.53
N ALA A 647 -1.93 14.09 -11.55
CA ALA A 647 -0.50 14.37 -11.56
C ALA A 647 -0.08 15.43 -12.61
N PHE A 648 -0.98 15.78 -13.53
CA PHE A 648 -0.72 16.75 -14.60
C PHE A 648 -1.69 17.93 -14.55
N TYR A 649 -1.15 19.13 -14.76
CA TYR A 649 -1.84 20.39 -14.54
C TYR A 649 -1.65 21.33 -15.73
N LYS A 650 -2.75 21.92 -16.19
CA LYS A 650 -2.73 23.06 -17.10
C LYS A 650 -2.08 24.27 -16.42
N CYS A 651 -1.36 25.07 -17.20
CA CYS A 651 -0.72 26.30 -16.75
C CYS A 651 -1.15 27.48 -17.63
N GLY A 652 -2.46 27.77 -17.63
CA GLY A 652 -3.05 28.75 -18.56
C GLY A 652 -2.80 28.37 -20.01
N ASP A 653 -2.43 29.35 -20.84
CA ASP A 653 -2.08 29.16 -22.26
C ASP A 653 -0.60 28.82 -22.49
N ALA A 654 0.13 28.41 -21.44
CA ALA A 654 1.55 28.06 -21.58
C ALA A 654 1.76 26.93 -22.60
N PRO A 655 2.87 26.95 -23.37
CA PRO A 655 3.22 25.91 -24.34
C PRO A 655 3.77 24.63 -23.67
N PHE A 656 3.38 24.38 -22.42
CA PHE A 656 3.73 23.21 -21.65
C PHE A 656 2.64 22.88 -20.60
N THR A 657 2.63 21.62 -20.18
CA THR A 657 1.88 21.10 -19.05
C THR A 657 2.83 20.86 -17.88
N VAL A 658 2.35 21.05 -16.66
CA VAL A 658 3.11 20.78 -15.43
C VAL A 658 2.79 19.38 -14.95
N PHE A 659 3.79 18.53 -14.79
CA PHE A 659 3.72 17.30 -14.01
C PHE A 659 4.27 17.56 -12.60
N ALA A 660 3.58 17.04 -11.58
CA ALA A 660 4.09 16.94 -10.22
C ALA A 660 3.76 15.57 -9.63
N ASP A 661 4.74 14.93 -9.00
CA ASP A 661 4.55 13.62 -8.37
C ASP A 661 3.77 13.69 -7.04
N TYR A 662 3.81 14.84 -6.37
CA TYR A 662 2.90 15.18 -5.26
C TYR A 662 1.68 15.99 -5.72
N PRO A 663 0.59 16.03 -4.93
CA PRO A 663 -0.51 16.93 -5.23
C PRO A 663 0.00 18.37 -5.32
N ALA A 664 -0.49 19.13 -6.28
CA ALA A 664 -0.11 20.52 -6.49
C ALA A 664 -1.32 21.37 -6.90
N ASP A 665 -1.16 22.68 -6.72
CA ASP A 665 -2.06 23.70 -7.22
C ASP A 665 -1.30 24.66 -8.15
N ILE A 666 -1.91 24.99 -9.29
CA ILE A 666 -1.36 25.94 -10.26
C ILE A 666 -2.23 27.20 -10.26
N THR A 667 -1.62 28.34 -9.99
CA THR A 667 -2.27 29.66 -10.05
C THR A 667 -1.58 30.51 -11.11
N VAL A 668 -2.25 30.74 -12.25
CA VAL A 668 -1.75 31.62 -13.31
C VAL A 668 -1.72 33.07 -12.80
N ILE A 669 -0.58 33.73 -12.92
CA ILE A 669 -0.39 35.13 -12.48
C ILE A 669 -0.64 36.07 -13.66
N ASP A 670 -0.01 35.77 -14.80
CA ASP A 670 -0.19 36.47 -16.08
C ASP A 670 0.08 35.51 -17.26
N GLY A 671 0.10 36.01 -18.50
CA GLY A 671 0.31 35.18 -19.70
C GLY A 671 1.70 34.55 -19.86
N THR A 672 2.64 34.89 -18.97
CA THR A 672 4.05 34.48 -18.98
C THR A 672 4.53 34.00 -17.60
N SER A 673 3.65 33.89 -16.61
CA SER A 673 4.03 33.48 -15.26
C SER A 673 2.90 32.78 -14.48
N ALA A 674 3.30 31.86 -13.59
CA ALA A 674 2.39 31.13 -12.71
C ALA A 674 3.06 30.75 -11.38
N GLU A 675 2.26 30.52 -10.34
CA GLU A 675 2.69 29.91 -9.09
C GLU A 675 2.30 28.43 -9.07
N ILE A 676 3.25 27.55 -8.74
CA ILE A 676 3.06 26.13 -8.43
C ILE A 676 3.20 25.97 -6.92
N ARG A 677 2.14 25.60 -6.23
CA ARG A 677 2.20 25.20 -4.82
C ARG A 677 2.21 23.68 -4.73
N ILE A 678 3.31 23.09 -4.28
CA ILE A 678 3.39 21.65 -4.05
C ILE A 678 2.82 21.37 -2.64
N LEU A 679 1.94 20.37 -2.54
CA LEU A 679 1.20 20.01 -1.33
C LEU A 679 1.74 18.72 -0.67
N GLY A 680 2.96 18.32 -1.01
CA GLY A 680 3.66 17.19 -0.41
C GLY A 680 4.18 17.45 1.02
N PRO A 681 4.89 16.49 1.61
CA PRO A 681 5.37 16.57 2.98
C PRO A 681 6.71 17.30 3.07
N ALA A 682 6.82 18.29 3.97
CA ALA A 682 8.00 19.17 4.12
C ALA A 682 9.40 18.50 4.14
N PRO A 683 9.63 17.33 4.81
CA PRO A 683 10.96 16.71 4.82
C PRO A 683 11.37 16.06 3.49
N MET A 684 10.45 15.94 2.52
CA MET A 684 10.71 15.28 1.25
C MET A 684 10.99 16.27 0.12
N ARG A 685 11.52 15.72 -0.97
CA ARG A 685 11.71 16.42 -2.24
C ARG A 685 10.91 15.72 -3.32
N GLY A 686 10.31 16.50 -4.20
CA GLY A 686 9.45 16.01 -5.29
C GLY A 686 9.94 16.46 -6.66
N ARG A 687 9.47 15.75 -7.67
CA ARG A 687 9.72 16.05 -9.08
C ARG A 687 8.65 17.00 -9.61
N VAL A 688 9.10 18.08 -10.24
CA VAL A 688 8.26 18.94 -11.08
C VAL A 688 8.82 18.89 -12.49
N ARG A 689 8.03 18.48 -13.47
CA ARG A 689 8.45 18.43 -14.87
C ARG A 689 7.53 19.28 -15.74
N LEU A 690 8.12 20.13 -16.56
CA LEU A 690 7.42 20.87 -17.60
C LEU A 690 7.52 20.09 -18.89
N VAL A 691 6.38 19.68 -19.45
CA VAL A 691 6.27 18.83 -20.64
C VAL A 691 5.67 19.66 -21.77
N GLN A 692 6.35 19.71 -22.92
CA GLN A 692 5.91 20.47 -24.09
C GLN A 692 4.46 20.12 -24.48
N THR A 693 3.67 21.13 -24.84
CA THR A 693 2.34 20.92 -25.41
C THR A 693 2.34 21.29 -26.90
N GLY A 694 1.79 20.40 -27.72
CA GLY A 694 1.71 20.61 -29.17
C GLY A 694 3.09 20.61 -29.84
N ARG A 695 3.30 21.52 -30.79
CA ARG A 695 4.52 21.61 -31.62
C ARG A 695 5.39 22.83 -31.31
N THR A 696 5.00 23.64 -30.33
CA THR A 696 5.72 24.87 -29.98
C THR A 696 6.89 24.50 -29.08
N ASP A 697 8.11 24.84 -29.47
CA ASP A 697 9.30 24.56 -28.66
C ASP A 697 9.16 25.10 -27.24
N LEU A 698 9.78 24.41 -26.28
CA LEU A 698 9.76 24.88 -24.90
C LEU A 698 10.44 26.26 -24.78
N PRO A 699 9.74 27.25 -24.20
CA PRO A 699 10.27 28.59 -24.04
C PRO A 699 11.43 28.61 -23.04
N ARG A 700 12.09 29.77 -22.92
CA ARG A 700 13.07 29.93 -21.85
C ARG A 700 12.32 29.98 -20.52
N ILE A 701 12.57 29.00 -19.67
CA ILE A 701 11.94 28.87 -18.35
C ILE A 701 12.88 29.34 -17.24
N HIS A 702 12.33 30.07 -16.28
CA HIS A 702 12.99 30.44 -15.03
C HIS A 702 12.07 30.13 -13.84
N ILE A 703 12.58 29.39 -12.84
CA ILE A 703 11.85 28.96 -11.65
C ILE A 703 12.55 29.49 -10.41
N VAL A 704 11.78 30.12 -9.51
CA VAL A 704 12.25 30.61 -8.21
C VAL A 704 11.38 30.01 -7.12
N ASP A 705 12.01 29.47 -6.08
CA ASP A 705 11.31 29.15 -4.83
C ASP A 705 10.97 30.47 -4.12
N LYS A 706 9.68 30.74 -3.95
CA LYS A 706 9.14 31.97 -3.39
C LYS A 706 9.51 32.14 -1.92
N ASP A 707 9.67 31.05 -1.19
CA ASP A 707 9.88 31.06 0.26
C ASP A 707 11.37 31.26 0.59
N SER A 708 12.28 30.68 -0.19
CA SER A 708 13.73 30.85 -0.02
C SER A 708 14.36 31.96 -0.88
N GLY A 709 13.70 32.34 -1.98
CA GLY A 709 14.24 33.23 -3.01
C GLY A 709 15.28 32.57 -3.92
N GLU A 710 15.52 31.26 -3.78
CA GLU A 710 16.52 30.53 -4.56
C GLU A 710 16.00 30.20 -5.97
N THR A 711 16.88 30.32 -6.96
CA THR A 711 16.59 29.85 -8.33
C THR A 711 16.75 28.34 -8.41
N ILE A 712 15.72 27.64 -8.89
CA ILE A 712 15.77 26.19 -9.10
C ILE A 712 16.27 25.90 -10.51
N SER A 713 17.39 25.17 -10.60
CA SER A 713 17.95 24.72 -11.87
C SER A 713 17.36 23.38 -12.30
N ALA A 714 17.09 23.21 -13.59
CA ALA A 714 16.66 21.93 -14.13
C ALA A 714 17.74 20.85 -13.92
N ARG A 715 17.35 19.71 -13.34
CA ARG A 715 18.17 18.51 -13.16
C ARG A 715 18.46 17.85 -14.50
N VAL A 716 17.46 17.79 -15.38
CA VAL A 716 17.54 17.21 -16.73
C VAL A 716 16.81 18.12 -17.73
N ARG A 717 17.37 18.24 -18.94
CA ARG A 717 16.77 18.97 -20.05
C ARG A 717 16.71 18.05 -21.27
N GLY A 718 15.50 17.79 -21.77
CA GLY A 718 15.28 17.17 -23.08
C GLY A 718 14.72 18.19 -24.07
N ASP A 719 14.55 17.83 -25.34
CA ASP A 719 13.97 18.78 -26.30
C ASP A 719 12.52 19.14 -25.92
N GLU A 720 11.77 18.14 -25.43
CA GLU A 720 10.34 18.22 -25.13
C GLU A 720 10.03 18.40 -23.63
N PHE A 721 11.04 18.46 -22.75
CA PHE A 721 10.79 18.64 -21.32
C PHE A 721 11.90 19.38 -20.55
N ARG A 722 11.54 19.92 -19.39
CA ARG A 722 12.46 20.41 -18.35
C ARG A 722 12.09 19.75 -17.03
N ASP A 723 13.06 19.11 -16.37
CA ASP A 723 12.84 18.37 -15.13
C ASP A 723 13.51 19.07 -13.95
N TYR A 724 12.79 19.25 -12.86
CA TYR A 724 13.21 19.96 -11.66
C TYR A 724 12.97 19.11 -10.42
N GLU A 725 13.80 19.34 -9.41
CA GLU A 725 13.63 18.78 -8.09
C GLU A 725 13.47 19.91 -7.09
N ALA A 726 12.35 19.94 -6.37
CA ALA A 726 12.02 20.96 -5.40
C ALA A 726 11.66 20.33 -4.05
N ARG A 727 11.61 21.14 -2.98
CA ARG A 727 11.01 20.66 -1.73
C ARG A 727 9.55 20.29 -1.99
N ALA A 728 9.07 19.25 -1.35
CA ALA A 728 7.71 18.74 -1.59
C ALA A 728 6.61 19.67 -1.09
N ASP A 729 6.93 20.73 -0.34
CA ASP A 729 6.01 21.76 0.13
C ASP A 729 6.28 23.14 -0.48
N ALA A 730 7.11 23.22 -1.53
CA ALA A 730 7.59 24.47 -2.09
C ALA A 730 6.49 25.27 -2.80
N ARG A 731 6.63 26.60 -2.76
CA ARG A 731 5.89 27.54 -3.61
C ARG A 731 6.80 28.06 -4.72
N LEU A 732 6.64 27.55 -5.93
CA LEU A 732 7.50 27.89 -7.05
C LEU A 732 6.84 28.95 -7.91
N VAL A 733 7.54 30.04 -8.19
CA VAL A 733 7.14 31.00 -9.23
C VAL A 733 7.87 30.62 -10.51
N ILE A 734 7.10 30.25 -11.54
CA ILE A 734 7.61 29.97 -12.87
C ILE A 734 7.35 31.16 -13.79
N THR A 735 8.34 31.50 -14.62
CA THR A 735 8.26 32.53 -15.65
C THR A 735 8.78 31.98 -16.97
N TRP A 736 8.14 32.32 -18.08
CA TRP A 736 8.55 31.89 -19.42
C TRP A 736 8.53 33.03 -20.44
N SER A 737 9.48 32.98 -21.38
CA SER A 737 9.68 33.99 -22.44
C SER A 737 10.11 33.40 -23.77
#